data_AF-A7ET84-F1
#
_entry.id   AF-A7ET84-F1
#
_cell.length_a   1.000
_cell.length_b   1.000
_cell.length_c   1.000
_cell.angle_alpha   90.00
_cell.angle_beta   90.00
_cell.angle_gamma   90.00
#
_symmetry.space_group_name_H-M   'P 1'
#
loop_
_entity.id
_entity.type
_entity.pdbx_description
1 polymer ?
#
loop_
_entity_poly.entity_id
_entity_poly.type
_entity_poly.pdbx_seq_one_letter_code
_entity_poly.pdbx_strand_id
1 'polypeptide(L)'
;MLHEILLSLSGHPSPLLTADHSSSSSILSPSEKSLLSSVAHLSDLHCKLLAQTNTISSKHSSSICQAVATSISSVHIVSFQRKVLEVENGILRKDSGSVGAYNIVPLTFIVEKFSGWTRRMEWFLEIVDFMMQDVGGKKCSGAMVIDKLCNAIQTGYADIEEAALSLVKVAQTAWLKQVSAWILYGRLPSFGRGDFFVQKDDSEDYKTNKDLLPAFVSDSTASSLLFIGRSLNHIRVKGISSASSPELDLLSSHLRQLSTLQFPINGANFARVIAAIRLSLSQTTLQKLLPLSKVIEVLTLLREFFLLGRGEFAIALISEADEKIRSRWRRSENLGYEKREGLGNIVVKEGEVSAVLARTWAAMGAQQGQNDEEDDDDLLELARDLVQLSITKGNPNTQGKASSSASQSSVIVSTPFRNLLLSVPVALTMHIPSPLDLFLTSSDIQMYSSINAYLLAVHRAHLRLTNLWKITSLRRDHPAPPGPPFGSSTFGRKKVLTLRNRAKERSHAMRSVWATSRAAVFFLGETEAYLQGEVVQGTWLGFTAWLTGETQASRSQDEDQDIWLQAARQSTSKNASHSHDPQTLADAHRRYLAALASNLLLNTSTFTDPLYYLLQQIDHLVALVHRIHSIWQSLDLEADEGVVDAFSDFHKEEQDIKEQLVTVAKRVKDAIEELVKTLRDIDQDKNGWDSGYEELVLGEEGAYVPAKVGRVDRLLMKLDFGGWFDKRGNEETGDVFDDLGDYG
;
A
#
# COMPACT_ATOMS: atom_id res chain seq x y z
N MET A 1 24.06 -0.88 70.17
CA MET A 1 24.87 -0.75 68.94
C MET A 1 24.60 -1.89 67.96
N LEU A 2 24.88 -3.15 68.29
CA LEU A 2 24.61 -4.28 67.36
C LEU A 2 23.13 -4.42 66.97
N HIS A 3 22.22 -4.32 67.94
CA HIS A 3 20.79 -4.32 67.69
C HIS A 3 20.35 -3.18 66.77
N GLU A 4 20.84 -1.95 67.03
CA GLU A 4 20.61 -0.78 66.17
C GLU A 4 21.13 -0.96 64.74
N ILE A 5 22.27 -1.62 64.58
CA ILE A 5 22.83 -1.94 63.26
C ILE A 5 21.94 -2.94 62.51
N LEU A 6 21.51 -4.03 63.17
CA LEU A 6 20.65 -5.03 62.55
C LEU A 6 19.26 -4.46 62.23
N LEU A 7 18.71 -3.63 63.12
CA LEU A 7 17.46 -2.90 62.91
C LEU A 7 17.57 -1.91 61.73
N SER A 8 18.75 -1.30 61.55
CA SER A 8 18.98 -0.44 60.39
C SER A 8 19.12 -1.21 59.09
N LEU A 9 19.84 -2.34 59.13
CA LEU A 9 19.94 -3.24 57.97
C LEU A 9 18.60 -3.86 57.58
N SER A 10 17.64 -3.99 58.50
CA SER A 10 16.29 -4.45 58.18
C SER A 10 15.38 -3.38 57.54
N GLY A 11 15.84 -2.13 57.44
CA GLY A 11 15.13 -1.05 56.74
C GLY A 11 14.52 0.03 57.63
N HIS A 12 14.88 0.08 58.91
CA HIS A 12 14.45 1.15 59.81
C HIS A 12 15.56 2.19 60.04
N PRO A 13 15.30 3.49 59.93
CA PRO A 13 16.34 4.49 60.19
C PRO A 13 16.76 4.45 61.67
N SER A 14 18.04 4.21 61.95
CA SER A 14 18.59 4.28 63.30
C SER A 14 19.33 5.62 63.51
N PRO A 15 19.10 6.33 64.62
CA PRO A 15 19.80 7.57 64.95
C PRO A 15 21.32 7.37 65.12
N LEU A 16 21.78 6.14 65.36
CA LEU A 16 23.20 5.82 65.50
C LEU A 16 23.97 5.89 64.17
N LEU A 17 23.29 5.65 63.05
CA LEU A 17 23.90 5.60 61.72
C LEU A 17 23.63 6.87 60.88
N THR A 18 22.61 7.65 61.24
CA THR A 18 22.28 8.94 60.60
C THR A 18 22.92 10.16 61.26
N ALA A 19 23.53 10.01 62.43
CA ALA A 19 24.22 11.11 63.12
C ALA A 19 25.60 11.41 62.49
N ASP A 20 25.89 12.70 62.26
CA ASP A 20 27.23 13.17 61.89
C ASP A 20 28.21 12.97 63.07
N HIS A 21 29.00 11.90 63.02
CA HIS A 21 30.03 11.58 64.02
C HIS A 21 31.32 12.41 63.87
N SER A 22 31.24 13.59 63.23
CA SER A 22 32.35 14.53 62.99
C SER A 22 32.75 15.33 64.24
N SER A 23 31.94 15.26 65.30
CA SER A 23 32.24 15.89 66.58
C SER A 23 33.32 15.14 67.38
N SER A 24 34.21 15.90 68.01
CA SER A 24 35.35 15.42 68.80
C SER A 24 34.96 14.73 70.13
N SER A 25 33.68 14.51 70.38
CA SER A 25 33.10 13.89 71.58
C SER A 25 32.61 12.44 71.37
N SER A 26 32.89 11.82 70.22
CA SER A 26 32.45 10.46 69.93
C SER A 26 33.27 9.41 70.67
N ILE A 27 32.61 8.44 71.31
CA ILE A 27 33.21 7.29 72.02
C ILE A 27 33.89 6.29 71.04
N LEU A 28 33.72 6.47 69.73
CA LEU A 28 34.15 5.54 68.68
C LEU A 28 35.53 5.89 68.12
N SER A 29 36.35 4.88 67.91
CA SER A 29 37.63 5.02 67.21
C SER A 29 37.44 5.34 65.71
N PRO A 30 38.43 5.98 65.05
CA PRO A 30 38.35 6.28 63.61
C PRO A 30 38.07 5.05 62.73
N SER A 31 38.62 3.89 63.08
CA SER A 31 38.41 2.63 62.36
C SER A 31 36.99 2.10 62.52
N GLU A 32 36.41 2.19 63.72
CA GLU A 32 35.02 1.80 63.96
C GLU A 32 34.04 2.73 63.23
N LYS A 33 34.35 4.04 63.14
CA LYS A 33 33.58 4.98 62.33
C LYS A 33 33.55 4.58 60.85
N SER A 34 34.69 4.15 60.30
CA SER A 34 34.77 3.68 58.91
C SER A 34 33.98 2.38 58.67
N LEU A 35 33.94 1.48 59.65
CA LEU A 35 33.13 0.26 59.55
C LEU A 35 31.64 0.59 59.64
N LEU A 36 31.25 1.51 60.53
CA LEU A 36 29.88 1.99 60.62
C LEU A 36 29.43 2.74 59.37
N SER A 37 30.29 3.53 58.73
CA SER A 37 29.93 4.22 57.49
C SER A 37 29.65 3.23 56.35
N SER A 38 30.40 2.12 56.27
CA SER A 38 30.13 1.06 55.30
C SER A 38 28.76 0.40 55.53
N VAL A 39 28.38 0.19 56.79
CA VAL A 39 27.08 -0.39 57.18
C VAL A 39 25.94 0.61 56.98
N ALA A 40 26.18 1.89 57.30
CA ALA A 40 25.24 2.98 57.07
C ALA A 40 24.94 3.17 55.58
N HIS A 41 25.96 3.06 54.73
CA HIS A 41 25.79 3.08 53.28
C HIS A 41 24.88 1.92 52.82
N LEU A 42 25.12 0.71 53.29
CA LEU A 42 24.29 -0.45 52.95
C LEU A 42 22.84 -0.30 53.43
N SER A 43 22.61 0.24 54.63
CA SER A 43 21.26 0.46 55.13
C SER A 43 20.53 1.58 54.37
N ASP A 44 21.23 2.65 53.97
CA ASP A 44 20.69 3.71 53.12
C ASP A 44 20.31 3.17 51.73
N LEU A 45 21.17 2.36 51.12
CA LEU A 45 20.86 1.66 49.86
C LEU A 45 19.60 0.81 49.98
N HIS A 46 19.46 0.03 51.06
CA HIS A 46 18.26 -0.80 51.30
C HIS A 46 17.00 0.06 51.45
N CYS A 47 17.05 1.14 52.24
CA CYS A 47 15.92 2.07 52.42
C CYS A 47 15.50 2.73 51.09
N LYS A 48 16.47 3.22 50.31
CA LYS A 48 16.24 3.84 49.00
C LYS A 48 15.63 2.85 48.01
N LEU A 49 16.18 1.65 47.92
CA LEU A 49 15.67 0.58 47.06
C LEU A 49 14.22 0.24 47.40
N LEU A 50 13.88 0.04 48.68
CA LEU A 50 12.50 -0.22 49.11
C LEU A 50 11.55 0.92 48.68
N ALA A 51 11.92 2.17 48.94
CA ALA A 51 11.08 3.32 48.59
C ALA A 51 10.88 3.47 47.07
N GLN A 52 11.95 3.32 46.29
CA GLN A 52 11.91 3.47 44.84
C GLN A 52 11.19 2.30 44.15
N THR A 53 11.45 1.05 44.56
CA THR A 53 10.76 -0.14 44.02
C THR A 53 9.25 -0.09 44.27
N ASN A 54 8.80 0.36 45.45
CA ASN A 54 7.38 0.55 45.75
C ASN A 54 6.75 1.64 44.87
N THR A 55 7.49 2.71 44.60
CA THR A 55 7.05 3.79 43.70
C THR A 55 6.90 3.29 42.26
N ILE A 56 7.85 2.49 41.76
CA ILE A 56 7.79 1.93 40.41
C ILE A 56 6.66 0.91 40.28
N SER A 57 6.55 -0.02 41.24
CA SER A 57 5.52 -1.06 41.24
C SER A 57 4.09 -0.48 41.19
N SER A 58 3.86 0.67 41.83
CA SER A 58 2.54 1.32 41.87
C SER A 58 2.29 2.33 40.74
N LYS A 59 3.29 3.08 40.28
CA LYS A 59 3.10 4.23 39.38
C LYS A 59 3.61 4.04 37.95
N HIS A 60 4.45 3.05 37.70
CA HIS A 60 5.10 2.93 36.39
C HIS A 60 4.10 2.46 35.32
N SER A 61 4.20 2.98 34.09
CA SER A 61 3.26 2.66 32.99
C SER A 61 3.54 1.30 32.32
N SER A 62 4.80 0.86 32.31
CA SER A 62 5.20 -0.47 31.82
C SER A 62 4.97 -1.55 32.89
N SER A 63 4.28 -2.63 32.53
CA SER A 63 4.14 -3.79 33.42
C SER A 63 5.42 -4.60 33.55
N ILE A 64 6.34 -4.52 32.59
CA ILE A 64 7.63 -5.22 32.64
C ILE A 64 8.50 -4.59 33.71
N CYS A 65 8.58 -3.25 33.75
CA CYS A 65 9.31 -2.52 34.79
C CYS A 65 8.69 -2.76 36.18
N GLN A 66 7.35 -2.81 36.28
CA GLN A 66 6.68 -3.18 37.53
C GLN A 66 7.04 -4.61 37.98
N ALA A 67 7.09 -5.57 37.07
CA ALA A 67 7.47 -6.95 37.37
C ALA A 67 8.92 -7.06 37.87
N VAL A 68 9.84 -6.33 37.23
CA VAL A 68 11.26 -6.29 37.67
C VAL A 68 11.38 -5.63 39.04
N ALA A 69 10.75 -4.48 39.27
CA ALA A 69 10.76 -3.81 40.58
C ALA A 69 10.17 -4.70 41.69
N THR A 70 9.08 -5.42 41.38
CA THR A 70 8.46 -6.38 42.29
C THR A 70 9.38 -7.57 42.55
N SER A 71 10.15 -8.05 41.57
CA SER A 71 11.14 -9.11 41.77
C SER A 71 12.32 -8.66 42.61
N ILE A 72 12.80 -7.42 42.43
CA ILE A 72 13.87 -6.85 43.27
C ILE A 72 13.39 -6.83 44.72
N SER A 73 12.19 -6.33 44.98
CA SER A 73 11.62 -6.27 46.33
C SER A 73 11.32 -7.65 46.93
N SER A 74 10.61 -8.52 46.20
CA SER A 74 10.13 -9.80 46.75
C SER A 74 11.17 -10.92 46.81
N VAL A 75 12.18 -10.91 45.94
CA VAL A 75 13.20 -11.99 45.87
C VAL A 75 14.49 -11.51 46.51
N HIS A 76 15.08 -10.44 45.97
CA HIS A 76 16.43 -10.01 46.35
C HIS A 76 16.46 -9.28 47.68
N ILE A 77 15.56 -8.31 47.91
CA ILE A 77 15.50 -7.60 49.19
C ILE A 77 15.05 -8.54 50.32
N VAL A 78 14.06 -9.41 50.08
CA VAL A 78 13.66 -10.43 51.07
C VAL A 78 14.79 -11.42 51.36
N SER A 79 15.62 -11.79 50.37
CA SER A 79 16.78 -12.65 50.62
C SER A 79 17.83 -11.97 51.51
N PHE A 80 18.03 -10.66 51.34
CA PHE A 80 18.88 -9.86 52.21
C PHE A 80 18.32 -9.79 53.64
N GLN A 81 17.02 -9.51 53.79
CA GLN A 81 16.36 -9.52 55.11
C GLN A 81 16.44 -10.89 55.79
N ARG A 82 16.30 -11.98 55.04
CA ARG A 82 16.50 -13.34 55.56
C ARG A 82 17.94 -13.54 56.06
N LYS A 83 18.94 -12.97 55.36
CA LYS A 83 20.33 -13.01 55.82
C LYS A 83 20.53 -12.23 57.12
N VAL A 84 19.87 -11.08 57.27
CA VAL A 84 19.86 -10.31 58.53
C VAL A 84 19.29 -11.15 59.68
N LEU A 85 18.15 -11.82 59.47
CA LEU A 85 17.54 -12.71 60.47
C LEU A 85 18.41 -13.92 60.81
N GLU A 86 19.12 -14.49 59.82
CA GLU A 86 20.06 -15.60 60.04
C GLU A 86 21.21 -15.17 60.96
N VAL A 87 21.80 -13.99 60.71
CA VAL A 87 22.87 -13.42 61.53
C VAL A 87 22.36 -13.10 62.94
N GLU A 88 21.17 -12.52 63.07
CA GLU A 88 20.55 -12.25 64.37
C GLU A 88 20.32 -13.53 65.17
N ASN A 89 19.76 -14.56 64.54
CA ASN A 89 19.53 -15.87 65.19
C ASN A 89 20.86 -16.54 65.60
N GLY A 90 21.91 -16.41 64.78
CA GLY A 90 23.25 -16.89 65.11
C GLY A 90 23.85 -16.19 66.34
N ILE A 91 23.64 -14.88 66.46
CA ILE A 91 24.06 -14.09 67.63
C ILE A 91 23.27 -14.51 68.89
N LEU A 92 21.95 -14.69 68.77
CA LEU A 92 21.08 -15.08 69.90
C LEU A 92 21.36 -16.51 70.39
N ARG A 93 21.68 -17.45 69.49
CA ARG A 93 22.02 -18.85 69.82
C ARG A 93 23.44 -19.04 70.34
N LYS A 94 24.26 -17.97 70.37
CA LYS A 94 25.67 -18.00 70.79
C LYS A 94 26.50 -19.01 70.01
N ASP A 95 26.31 -19.02 68.69
CA ASP A 95 27.05 -19.93 67.83
C ASP A 95 28.56 -19.65 67.89
N SER A 96 29.36 -20.71 67.98
CA SER A 96 30.81 -20.66 68.19
C SER A 96 31.58 -19.90 67.10
N GLY A 97 30.99 -19.80 65.90
CA GLY A 97 31.54 -19.02 64.78
C GLY A 97 31.12 -17.54 64.75
N SER A 98 30.11 -17.13 65.52
CA SER A 98 29.58 -15.75 65.54
C SER A 98 29.86 -15.02 66.85
N VAL A 99 29.97 -15.77 67.94
CA VAL A 99 30.13 -15.24 69.30
C VAL A 99 31.45 -15.75 69.86
N GLY A 100 32.41 -14.84 70.10
CA GLY A 100 33.71 -15.19 70.66
C GLY A 100 33.60 -15.71 72.11
N ALA A 101 34.71 -16.24 72.63
CA ALA A 101 34.79 -16.88 73.95
C ALA A 101 34.25 -16.04 75.15
N TYR A 102 34.09 -14.73 74.98
CA TYR A 102 33.58 -13.80 75.99
C TYR A 102 32.15 -13.28 75.75
N ASN A 103 31.33 -13.93 74.90
CA ASN A 103 30.02 -13.42 74.44
C ASN A 103 30.09 -12.06 73.69
N ILE A 104 31.25 -11.74 73.09
CA ILE A 104 31.47 -10.50 72.34
C ILE A 104 31.39 -10.79 70.85
N VAL A 105 30.58 -10.00 70.13
CA VAL A 105 30.48 -10.02 68.67
C VAL A 105 31.26 -8.81 68.14
N PRO A 106 32.36 -9.01 67.40
CA PRO A 106 33.11 -7.90 66.84
C PRO A 106 32.36 -7.27 65.66
N LEU A 107 32.46 -5.96 65.50
CA LEU A 107 31.83 -5.22 64.39
C LEU A 107 32.34 -5.71 63.03
N THR A 108 33.61 -6.11 62.95
CA THR A 108 34.24 -6.68 61.75
C THR A 108 33.54 -7.93 61.25
N PHE A 109 33.03 -8.78 62.16
CA PHE A 109 32.27 -9.98 61.78
C PHE A 109 30.97 -9.63 61.05
N ILE A 110 30.24 -8.62 61.53
CA ILE A 110 29.01 -8.16 60.88
C ILE A 110 29.34 -7.61 59.49
N VAL A 111 30.35 -6.75 59.39
CA VAL A 111 30.76 -6.15 58.10
C VAL A 111 31.19 -7.22 57.10
N GLU A 112 31.95 -8.23 57.55
CA GLU A 112 32.37 -9.35 56.71
C GLU A 112 31.16 -10.12 56.15
N LYS A 113 30.16 -10.45 57.00
CA LYS A 113 28.96 -11.18 56.57
C LYS A 113 28.09 -10.43 55.55
N PHE A 114 28.13 -9.10 55.54
CA PHE A 114 27.34 -8.27 54.62
C PHE A 114 28.13 -7.68 53.45
N SER A 115 29.47 -7.85 53.42
CA SER A 115 30.36 -7.27 52.39
C SER A 115 29.99 -7.66 50.95
N GLY A 116 29.50 -8.88 50.71
CA GLY A 116 29.05 -9.34 49.39
C GLY A 116 27.76 -8.67 48.88
N TRP A 117 26.98 -8.04 49.75
CA TRP A 117 25.71 -7.42 49.38
C TRP A 117 25.83 -5.97 48.94
N THR A 118 26.88 -5.25 49.35
CA THR A 118 27.05 -3.82 49.03
C THR A 118 27.04 -3.58 47.53
N ARG A 119 27.89 -4.29 46.77
CA ARG A 119 27.97 -4.16 45.31
C ARG A 119 26.65 -4.52 44.63
N ARG A 120 25.99 -5.58 45.09
CA ARG A 120 24.71 -6.04 44.52
C ARG A 120 23.60 -5.01 44.73
N MET A 121 23.55 -4.38 45.92
CA MET A 121 22.59 -3.32 46.23
C MET A 121 22.87 -2.03 45.45
N GLU A 122 24.13 -1.65 45.27
CA GLU A 122 24.52 -0.51 44.41
C GLU A 122 24.07 -0.73 42.97
N TRP A 123 24.28 -1.94 42.44
CA TRP A 123 23.83 -2.30 41.10
C TRP A 123 22.30 -2.28 40.98
N PHE A 124 21.57 -2.83 41.96
CA PHE A 124 20.10 -2.73 41.95
C PHE A 124 19.64 -1.27 41.96
N LEU A 125 20.32 -0.39 42.70
CA LEU A 125 19.97 1.02 42.75
C LEU A 125 20.17 1.66 41.37
N GLU A 126 21.26 1.34 40.69
CA GLU A 126 21.52 1.81 39.32
C GLU A 126 20.46 1.34 38.30
N ILE A 127 19.93 0.13 38.46
CA ILE A 127 18.84 -0.39 37.61
C ILE A 127 17.52 0.33 37.93
N VAL A 128 17.22 0.54 39.21
CA VAL A 128 16.00 1.22 39.66
C VAL A 128 16.01 2.70 39.29
N ASP A 129 17.15 3.39 39.43
CA ASP A 129 17.33 4.76 39.00
C ASP A 129 17.17 4.90 37.49
N PHE A 130 17.69 3.94 36.71
CA PHE A 130 17.48 3.90 35.26
C PHE A 130 16.00 3.74 34.87
N MET A 131 15.20 3.03 35.67
CA MET A 131 13.75 2.93 35.45
C MET A 131 13.01 4.23 35.81
N MET A 132 13.57 5.04 36.72
CA MET A 132 12.99 6.32 37.13
C MET A 132 13.43 7.50 36.26
N GLN A 133 14.61 7.42 35.64
CA GLN A 133 15.15 8.48 34.80
C GLN A 133 14.28 8.69 33.57
N ASP A 134 13.89 9.95 33.36
CA ASP A 134 13.21 10.39 32.15
C ASP A 134 14.27 10.80 31.12
N VAL A 135 14.65 9.86 30.26
CA VAL A 135 15.63 10.10 29.21
C VAL A 135 14.92 10.81 28.05
N GLY A 136 14.97 12.15 28.05
CA GLY A 136 14.46 12.97 26.95
C GLY A 136 12.93 13.09 26.86
N GLY A 137 12.21 12.96 27.97
CA GLY A 137 10.74 13.02 28.00
C GLY A 137 10.05 11.70 27.64
N LYS A 138 10.82 10.63 27.39
CA LYS A 138 10.34 9.26 27.22
C LYS A 138 10.65 8.47 28.50
N LYS A 139 9.59 8.02 29.18
CA LYS A 139 9.70 7.06 30.28
C LYS A 139 10.40 5.78 29.82
N CYS A 140 11.17 5.17 30.71
CA CYS A 140 11.87 3.92 30.47
C CYS A 140 10.88 2.83 29.97
N SER A 141 11.15 2.28 28.79
CA SER A 141 10.35 1.19 28.22
C SER A 141 10.81 -0.16 28.76
N GLY A 142 9.88 -1.12 28.83
CA GLY A 142 10.19 -2.50 29.19
C GLY A 142 11.26 -3.14 28.30
N ALA A 143 11.32 -2.77 27.01
CA ALA A 143 12.38 -3.23 26.10
C ALA A 143 13.77 -2.73 26.52
N MET A 144 13.89 -1.44 26.85
CA MET A 144 15.15 -0.85 27.31
C MET A 144 15.67 -1.49 28.59
N VAL A 145 14.77 -1.83 29.51
CA VAL A 145 15.13 -2.56 30.75
C VAL A 145 15.62 -3.96 30.44
N ILE A 146 14.94 -4.69 29.55
CA ILE A 146 15.38 -6.03 29.14
C ILE A 146 16.77 -5.97 28.52
N ASP A 147 17.02 -5.01 27.63
CA ASP A 147 18.32 -4.87 26.97
C ASP A 147 19.42 -4.48 27.96
N LYS A 148 19.14 -3.56 28.91
CA LYS A 148 20.08 -3.21 29.98
C LYS A 148 20.42 -4.43 30.86
N LEU A 149 19.41 -5.24 31.22
CA LEU A 149 19.62 -6.44 32.02
C LEU A 149 20.35 -7.55 31.24
N CYS A 150 20.08 -7.71 29.95
CA CYS A 150 20.81 -8.63 29.07
C CYS A 150 22.29 -8.23 28.93
N ASN A 151 22.58 -6.93 28.84
CA ASN A 151 23.96 -6.43 28.86
C ASN A 151 24.63 -6.69 30.21
N ALA A 152 23.88 -6.61 31.31
CA ALA A 152 24.39 -6.90 32.65
C ALA A 152 24.76 -8.39 32.87
N ILE A 153 24.20 -9.32 32.08
CA ILE A 153 24.63 -10.74 32.11
C ILE A 153 26.08 -10.88 31.62
N GLN A 154 26.55 -10.02 30.71
CA GLN A 154 27.91 -10.09 30.17
C GLN A 154 28.96 -9.48 31.11
N THR A 155 28.59 -9.19 32.36
CA THR A 155 29.52 -8.67 33.37
C THR A 155 30.39 -9.80 33.92
N GLY A 156 31.66 -9.51 34.20
CA GLY A 156 32.59 -10.50 34.78
C GLY A 156 32.38 -10.81 36.27
N TYR A 157 31.28 -10.36 36.87
CA TYR A 157 30.98 -10.52 38.30
C TYR A 157 29.86 -11.54 38.51
N ALA A 158 30.19 -12.73 39.05
CA ALA A 158 29.24 -13.82 39.27
C ALA A 158 28.01 -13.42 40.11
N ASP A 159 28.18 -12.56 41.12
CA ASP A 159 27.08 -12.11 42.00
C ASP A 159 26.05 -11.23 41.28
N ILE A 160 26.50 -10.47 40.28
CA ILE A 160 25.65 -9.58 39.46
C ILE A 160 25.06 -10.40 38.32
N GLU A 161 25.83 -11.32 37.73
CA GLU A 161 25.35 -12.23 36.69
C GLU A 161 24.17 -13.07 37.18
N GLU A 162 24.26 -13.69 38.35
CA GLU A 162 23.15 -14.49 38.92
C GLU A 162 21.92 -13.62 39.20
N ALA A 163 22.12 -12.42 39.75
CA ALA A 163 21.05 -11.47 40.00
C ALA A 163 20.40 -11.00 38.69
N ALA A 164 21.20 -10.64 37.68
CA ALA A 164 20.75 -10.24 36.35
C ALA A 164 19.98 -11.37 35.66
N LEU A 165 20.48 -12.61 35.68
CA LEU A 165 19.78 -13.77 35.12
C LEU A 165 18.39 -13.97 35.75
N SER A 166 18.28 -13.83 37.07
CA SER A 166 16.99 -13.94 37.76
C SER A 166 16.01 -12.83 37.33
N LEU A 167 16.50 -11.59 37.17
CA LEU A 167 15.67 -10.45 36.74
C LEU A 167 15.30 -10.52 35.25
N VAL A 168 16.21 -10.95 34.39
CA VAL A 168 15.95 -11.17 32.95
C VAL A 168 14.87 -12.23 32.78
N LYS A 169 14.91 -13.32 33.54
CA LYS A 169 13.85 -14.34 33.50
C LYS A 169 12.48 -13.75 33.85
N VAL A 170 12.39 -12.89 34.86
CA VAL A 170 11.12 -12.23 35.21
C VAL A 170 10.68 -11.21 34.13
N ALA A 171 11.61 -10.42 33.61
CA ALA A 171 11.31 -9.43 32.58
C ALA A 171 10.84 -10.08 31.27
N GLN A 172 11.56 -11.10 30.79
CA GLN A 172 11.24 -11.84 29.57
C GLN A 172 9.97 -12.67 29.72
N THR A 173 9.68 -13.25 30.89
CA THR A 173 8.40 -13.95 31.12
C THR A 173 7.22 -12.98 31.10
N ALA A 174 7.36 -11.79 31.69
CA ALA A 174 6.33 -10.75 31.63
C ALA A 174 6.10 -10.27 30.19
N TRP A 175 7.18 -10.04 29.44
CA TRP A 175 7.09 -9.68 28.02
C TRP A 175 6.45 -10.79 27.18
N LEU A 176 6.88 -12.04 27.34
CA LEU A 176 6.32 -13.18 26.62
C LEU A 176 4.82 -13.39 26.94
N LYS A 177 4.38 -13.07 28.16
CA LYS A 177 2.95 -13.10 28.54
C LYS A 177 2.12 -12.04 27.82
N GLN A 178 2.67 -10.83 27.61
CA GLN A 178 2.01 -9.80 26.80
C GLN A 178 1.95 -10.23 25.33
N VAL A 179 3.05 -10.76 24.81
CA VAL A 179 3.18 -11.24 23.42
C VAL A 179 2.27 -12.44 23.17
N SER A 180 2.18 -13.40 24.09
CA SER A 180 1.30 -14.56 23.94
C SER A 180 -0.18 -14.18 23.92
N ALA A 181 -0.59 -13.14 24.67
CA ALA A 181 -1.96 -12.62 24.57
C ALA A 181 -2.29 -12.09 23.16
N TRP A 182 -1.31 -11.48 22.50
CA TRP A 182 -1.41 -11.01 21.12
C TRP A 182 -1.36 -12.17 20.10
N ILE A 183 -0.38 -13.07 20.22
CA ILE A 183 -0.20 -14.21 19.30
C ILE A 183 -1.34 -15.21 19.37
N LEU A 184 -1.91 -15.47 20.54
CA LEU A 184 -2.87 -16.57 20.74
C LEU A 184 -4.31 -16.12 20.64
N TYR A 185 -4.61 -14.89 21.08
CA TYR A 185 -5.98 -14.37 21.14
C TYR A 185 -6.19 -13.16 20.24
N GLY A 186 -5.14 -12.62 19.61
CA GLY A 186 -5.19 -11.34 18.87
C GLY A 186 -5.52 -10.14 19.77
N ARG A 187 -5.33 -10.24 21.09
CA ARG A 187 -5.75 -9.19 22.04
C ARG A 187 -4.56 -8.32 22.41
N LEU A 188 -4.70 -7.01 22.25
CA LEU A 188 -3.74 -6.06 22.80
C LEU A 188 -3.81 -6.09 24.34
N PRO A 189 -2.67 -6.01 25.04
CA PRO A 189 -2.65 -5.85 26.49
C PRO A 189 -3.48 -4.64 26.93
N SER A 190 -4.37 -4.84 27.91
CA SER A 190 -5.21 -3.77 28.47
C SER A 190 -4.40 -2.79 29.32
N PHE A 191 -3.32 -3.25 29.94
CA PHE A 191 -2.39 -2.47 30.74
C PHE A 191 -1.02 -2.43 30.07
N GLY A 192 -0.38 -1.25 30.04
CA GLY A 192 0.92 -1.08 29.38
C GLY A 192 0.88 -0.97 27.85
N ARG A 193 -0.26 -0.57 27.26
CA ARG A 193 -0.40 -0.42 25.79
C ARG A 193 0.66 0.49 25.15
N GLY A 194 1.08 1.55 25.85
CA GLY A 194 2.12 2.46 25.36
C GLY A 194 3.53 1.87 25.36
N ASP A 195 3.74 0.74 26.06
CA ASP A 195 5.02 0.04 26.17
C ASP A 195 5.09 -1.20 25.25
N PHE A 196 3.97 -1.58 24.64
CA PHE A 196 3.91 -2.69 23.70
C PHE A 196 4.32 -2.22 22.30
N PHE A 197 5.13 -3.03 21.60
CA PHE A 197 5.65 -2.68 20.28
C PHE A 197 4.57 -2.54 19.20
N VAL A 198 3.39 -3.13 19.38
CA VAL A 198 2.26 -2.96 18.47
C VAL A 198 1.38 -1.81 18.94
N GLN A 199 1.27 -0.78 18.09
CA GLN A 199 0.38 0.36 18.30
C GLN A 199 -0.72 0.36 17.24
N LYS A 200 -1.89 0.87 17.63
CA LYS A 200 -3.05 1.01 16.73
C LYS A 200 -3.04 2.43 16.18
N ASP A 201 -3.09 2.56 14.87
CA ASP A 201 -3.17 3.84 14.16
C ASP A 201 -4.63 4.35 14.11
N ASP A 202 -4.81 5.62 13.76
CA ASP A 202 -6.12 6.27 13.63
C ASP A 202 -7.02 5.61 12.56
N SER A 203 -6.41 4.90 11.60
CA SER A 203 -7.07 4.11 10.55
C SER A 203 -7.44 2.68 10.98
N GLU A 204 -7.41 2.36 12.28
CA GLU A 204 -7.63 1.01 12.83
C GLU A 204 -6.55 -0.04 12.43
N ASP A 205 -5.52 0.38 11.69
CA ASP A 205 -4.38 -0.45 11.29
C ASP A 205 -3.34 -0.60 12.42
N TYR A 206 -2.68 -1.77 12.48
CA TYR A 206 -1.63 -2.04 13.46
C TYR A 206 -0.25 -1.71 12.87
N LYS A 207 0.56 -0.95 13.61
CA LYS A 207 1.95 -0.61 13.25
C LYS A 207 2.93 -1.06 14.33
N THR A 208 4.12 -1.47 13.90
CA THR A 208 5.24 -1.82 14.78
C THR A 208 6.07 -0.58 15.08
N ASN A 209 6.28 -0.27 16.35
CA ASN A 209 7.25 0.73 16.80
C ASN A 209 8.59 0.05 17.12
N LYS A 210 9.64 0.40 16.37
CA LYS A 210 10.98 -0.19 16.53
C LYS A 210 11.65 0.17 17.86
N ASP A 211 11.34 1.33 18.45
CA ASP A 211 11.93 1.79 19.70
C ASP A 211 11.53 0.92 20.92
N LEU A 212 10.44 0.16 20.79
CA LEU A 212 9.85 -0.64 21.87
C LEU A 212 10.13 -2.15 21.71
N LEU A 213 10.96 -2.54 20.75
CA LEU A 213 11.36 -3.92 20.52
C LEU A 213 12.64 -4.25 21.29
N PRO A 214 12.68 -5.35 22.06
CA PRO A 214 13.92 -5.83 22.66
C PRO A 214 14.93 -6.23 21.58
N ALA A 215 16.23 -6.05 21.85
CA ALA A 215 17.32 -6.30 20.90
C ALA A 215 17.41 -7.77 20.42
N PHE A 216 16.85 -8.73 21.16
CA PHE A 216 16.83 -10.14 20.77
C PHE A 216 15.78 -10.48 19.69
N VAL A 217 14.87 -9.55 19.36
CA VAL A 217 13.82 -9.73 18.35
C VAL A 217 14.24 -9.06 17.05
N SER A 218 14.36 -9.84 15.96
CA SER A 218 14.64 -9.29 14.64
C SER A 218 13.41 -8.59 14.04
N ASP A 219 13.64 -7.64 13.12
CA ASP A 219 12.58 -6.96 12.36
C ASP A 219 11.66 -7.94 11.61
N SER A 220 12.21 -9.03 11.08
CA SER A 220 11.44 -10.11 10.41
C SER A 220 10.52 -10.86 11.38
N THR A 221 11.00 -11.11 12.61
CA THR A 221 10.20 -11.74 13.67
C THR A 221 9.11 -10.79 14.14
N ALA A 222 9.41 -9.51 14.32
CA ALA A 222 8.44 -8.49 14.70
C ALA A 222 7.31 -8.34 13.66
N SER A 223 7.66 -8.40 12.37
CA SER A 223 6.69 -8.39 11.27
C SER A 223 5.78 -9.62 11.30
N SER A 224 6.36 -10.80 11.57
CA SER A 224 5.58 -12.05 11.73
C SER A 224 4.66 -12.02 12.95
N LEU A 225 5.11 -11.44 14.07
CA LEU A 225 4.30 -11.24 15.28
C LEU A 225 3.11 -10.29 15.03
N LEU A 226 3.34 -9.21 14.30
CA LEU A 226 2.28 -8.27 13.93
C LEU A 226 1.25 -8.97 13.04
N PHE A 227 1.70 -9.74 12.04
CA PHE A 227 0.82 -10.47 11.15
C PHE A 227 -0.06 -11.49 11.87
N ILE A 228 0.54 -12.35 12.71
CA ILE A 228 -0.22 -13.37 13.46
C ILE A 228 -1.33 -12.72 14.29
N GLY A 229 -0.99 -11.70 15.07
CA GLY A 229 -2.00 -11.08 15.92
C GLY A 229 -3.00 -10.20 15.16
N ARG A 230 -2.59 -9.56 14.04
CA ARG A 230 -3.52 -8.86 13.14
C ARG A 230 -4.55 -9.84 12.58
N SER A 231 -4.10 -10.97 12.02
CA SER A 231 -4.95 -12.03 11.46
C SER A 231 -5.97 -12.54 12.48
N LEU A 232 -5.51 -12.89 13.69
CA LEU A 232 -6.40 -13.36 14.76
C LEU A 232 -7.34 -12.28 15.29
N ASN A 233 -6.89 -11.04 15.37
CA ASN A 233 -7.75 -9.93 15.76
C ASN A 233 -8.84 -9.68 14.72
N HIS A 234 -8.53 -9.73 13.42
CA HIS A 234 -9.53 -9.59 12.36
C HIS A 234 -10.57 -10.72 12.40
N ILE A 235 -10.13 -11.98 12.59
CA ILE A 235 -11.04 -13.12 12.74
C ILE A 235 -11.98 -12.90 13.94
N ARG A 236 -11.44 -12.43 15.07
CA ARG A 236 -12.21 -12.19 16.29
C ARG A 236 -13.19 -11.02 16.17
N VAL A 237 -12.73 -9.86 15.71
CA VAL A 237 -13.52 -8.62 15.65
C VAL A 237 -14.64 -8.73 14.62
N LYS A 238 -14.40 -9.43 13.51
CA LYS A 238 -15.38 -9.57 12.42
C LYS A 238 -16.25 -10.83 12.53
N GLY A 239 -16.17 -11.56 13.65
CA GLY A 239 -17.19 -12.52 14.07
C GLY A 239 -17.32 -13.79 13.23
N ILE A 240 -16.24 -14.25 12.58
CA ILE A 240 -16.24 -15.47 11.74
C ILE A 240 -16.14 -16.74 12.62
N SER A 241 -16.64 -16.68 13.86
CA SER A 241 -16.74 -17.83 14.75
C SER A 241 -17.84 -18.77 14.27
N SER A 242 -17.57 -19.56 13.23
CA SER A 242 -18.34 -20.77 12.98
C SER A 242 -18.14 -21.72 14.17
N ALA A 243 -19.22 -22.37 14.58
CA ALA A 243 -19.38 -23.06 15.86
C ALA A 243 -18.55 -24.34 16.07
N SER A 244 -17.42 -24.52 15.35
CA SER A 244 -16.51 -25.65 15.51
C SER A 244 -15.05 -25.22 15.24
N SER A 245 -14.43 -24.54 16.21
CA SER A 245 -13.15 -23.86 16.02
C SER A 245 -11.92 -24.80 16.09
N PRO A 246 -11.24 -25.13 14.98
CA PRO A 246 -9.90 -25.74 14.99
C PRO A 246 -8.84 -24.84 15.68
N GLU A 247 -9.19 -23.59 15.97
CA GLU A 247 -8.37 -22.63 16.71
C GLU A 247 -8.06 -23.09 18.13
N LEU A 248 -8.94 -23.85 18.79
CA LEU A 248 -8.72 -24.31 20.17
C LEU A 248 -7.65 -25.43 20.21
N ASP A 249 -7.67 -26.31 19.22
CA ASP A 249 -6.66 -27.37 19.06
C ASP A 249 -5.30 -26.75 18.69
N LEU A 250 -5.29 -25.78 17.78
CA LEU A 250 -4.10 -25.00 17.42
C LEU A 250 -3.55 -24.22 18.61
N LEU A 251 -4.41 -23.60 19.42
CA LEU A 251 -4.04 -22.86 20.62
C LEU A 251 -3.26 -23.73 21.60
N SER A 252 -3.72 -24.97 21.83
CA SER A 252 -3.02 -25.91 22.72
C SER A 252 -1.63 -26.27 22.19
N SER A 253 -1.50 -26.43 20.87
CA SER A 253 -0.23 -26.73 20.21
C SER A 253 0.74 -25.54 20.26
N HIS A 254 0.25 -24.32 20.03
CA HIS A 254 1.04 -23.08 20.06
C HIS A 254 1.48 -22.76 21.50
N LEU A 255 0.61 -22.97 22.49
CA LEU A 255 0.97 -22.86 23.90
C LEU A 255 2.07 -23.86 24.28
N ARG A 256 1.98 -25.10 23.81
CA ARG A 256 3.03 -26.10 24.02
C ARG A 256 4.35 -25.68 23.36
N GLN A 257 4.32 -25.11 22.17
CA GLN A 257 5.52 -24.60 21.51
C GLN A 257 6.13 -23.42 22.27
N LEU A 258 5.32 -22.47 22.74
CA LEU A 258 5.79 -21.32 23.53
C LEU A 258 6.35 -21.75 24.90
N SER A 259 5.83 -22.82 25.50
CA SER A 259 6.34 -23.32 26.80
C SER A 259 7.68 -24.06 26.69
N THR A 260 8.11 -24.46 25.49
CA THR A 260 9.45 -25.04 25.28
C THR A 260 10.59 -24.00 25.37
N LEU A 261 10.26 -22.71 25.38
CA LEU A 261 11.26 -21.64 25.43
C LEU A 261 11.94 -21.61 26.81
N GLN A 262 13.26 -21.80 26.80
CA GLN A 262 14.11 -21.64 27.99
C GLN A 262 14.51 -20.16 28.14
N PHE A 263 14.65 -19.72 29.39
CA PHE A 263 15.09 -18.38 29.74
C PHE A 263 16.57 -18.42 30.16
N PRO A 264 17.44 -17.53 29.68
CA PRO A 264 17.19 -16.38 28.80
C PRO A 264 16.83 -16.77 27.36
N ILE A 265 15.91 -16.03 26.74
CA ILE A 265 15.40 -16.31 25.39
C ILE A 265 16.52 -16.16 24.36
N ASN A 266 16.82 -17.25 23.65
CA ASN A 266 17.63 -17.18 22.44
C ASN A 266 16.76 -16.70 21.26
N GLY A 267 17.14 -15.57 20.65
CA GLY A 267 16.41 -14.96 19.53
C GLY A 267 16.18 -15.92 18.35
N ALA A 268 17.13 -16.81 18.04
CA ALA A 268 16.98 -17.76 16.93
C ALA A 268 15.93 -18.85 17.21
N ASN A 269 15.87 -19.35 18.45
CA ASN A 269 14.87 -20.32 18.85
C ASN A 269 13.48 -19.69 18.92
N PHE A 270 13.40 -18.45 19.41
CA PHE A 270 12.17 -17.67 19.41
C PHE A 270 11.65 -17.44 17.99
N ALA A 271 12.50 -16.96 17.07
CA ALA A 271 12.15 -16.74 15.67
C ALA A 271 11.62 -18.03 15.01
N ARG A 272 12.26 -19.18 15.27
CA ARG A 272 11.82 -20.49 14.76
C ARG A 272 10.43 -20.87 15.27
N VAL A 273 10.16 -20.68 16.57
CA VAL A 273 8.84 -20.95 17.16
C VAL A 273 7.78 -20.05 16.55
N ILE A 274 8.06 -18.75 16.42
CA ILE A 274 7.12 -17.80 15.79
C ILE A 274 6.86 -18.14 14.32
N ALA A 275 7.89 -18.53 13.55
CA ALA A 275 7.73 -18.95 12.17
C ALA A 275 6.87 -20.23 12.05
N ALA A 276 7.05 -21.20 12.95
CA ALA A 276 6.20 -22.40 13.00
C ALA A 276 4.74 -22.06 13.34
N ILE A 277 4.51 -21.14 14.29
CA ILE A 277 3.17 -20.63 14.61
C ILE A 277 2.55 -19.96 13.38
N ARG A 278 3.29 -19.08 12.68
CA ARG A 278 2.83 -18.41 11.46
C ARG A 278 2.44 -19.42 10.37
N LEU A 279 3.29 -20.40 10.10
CA LEU A 279 3.04 -21.42 9.08
C LEU A 279 1.81 -22.27 9.42
N SER A 280 1.68 -22.70 10.68
CA SER A 280 0.50 -23.47 11.09
C SER A 280 -0.78 -22.64 10.98
N LEU A 281 -0.76 -21.36 11.39
CA LEU A 281 -1.91 -20.46 11.29
C LEU A 281 -2.31 -20.25 9.82
N SER A 282 -1.35 -20.00 8.93
CA SER A 282 -1.62 -19.74 7.51
C SER A 282 -2.23 -20.95 6.81
N GLN A 283 -1.68 -22.15 7.04
CA GLN A 283 -2.18 -23.39 6.44
C GLN A 283 -3.55 -23.84 6.95
N THR A 284 -3.94 -23.47 8.17
CA THR A 284 -5.15 -24.03 8.80
C THR A 284 -6.30 -23.05 8.92
N THR A 285 -6.04 -21.86 9.46
CA THR A 285 -7.08 -20.86 9.73
C THR A 285 -7.28 -19.95 8.52
N LEU A 286 -6.20 -19.44 7.95
CA LEU A 286 -6.27 -18.49 6.85
C LEU A 286 -6.65 -19.15 5.52
N GLN A 287 -6.18 -20.37 5.24
CA GLN A 287 -6.61 -21.10 4.04
C GLN A 287 -8.12 -21.41 4.05
N LYS A 288 -8.71 -21.66 5.23
CA LYS A 288 -10.16 -21.86 5.36
C LYS A 288 -10.95 -20.55 5.24
N LEU A 289 -10.39 -19.46 5.75
CA LEU A 289 -11.01 -18.14 5.72
C LEU A 289 -10.95 -17.50 4.33
N LEU A 290 -9.82 -17.69 3.64
CA LEU A 290 -9.51 -17.11 2.34
C LEU A 290 -9.00 -18.22 1.39
N PRO A 291 -9.91 -19.02 0.82
CA PRO A 291 -9.54 -20.02 -0.18
C PRO A 291 -8.88 -19.37 -1.39
N LEU A 292 -7.88 -20.04 -1.97
CA LEU A 292 -7.18 -19.56 -3.17
C LEU A 292 -8.15 -19.29 -4.34
N SER A 293 -9.22 -20.06 -4.46
CA SER A 293 -10.27 -19.85 -5.47
C SER A 293 -10.92 -18.47 -5.35
N LYS A 294 -11.30 -18.06 -4.13
CA LYS A 294 -11.87 -16.72 -3.88
C LYS A 294 -10.87 -15.59 -4.10
N VAL A 295 -9.59 -15.82 -3.82
CA VAL A 295 -8.51 -14.86 -4.16
C VAL A 295 -8.42 -14.67 -5.66
N ILE A 296 -8.38 -15.77 -6.43
CA ILE A 296 -8.29 -15.71 -7.89
C ILE A 296 -9.53 -15.03 -8.47
N GLU A 297 -10.74 -15.36 -8.01
CA GLU A 297 -12.02 -14.75 -8.43
C GLU A 297 -12.05 -13.23 -8.22
N VAL A 298 -11.52 -12.75 -7.08
CA VAL A 298 -11.46 -11.31 -6.80
C VAL A 298 -10.37 -10.63 -7.64
N LEU A 299 -9.23 -11.29 -7.85
CA LEU A 299 -8.17 -10.76 -8.71
C LEU A 299 -8.61 -10.74 -10.19
N THR A 300 -9.39 -11.71 -10.66
CA THR A 300 -9.97 -11.71 -12.01
C THR A 300 -11.00 -10.58 -12.14
N LEU A 301 -11.86 -10.36 -11.13
CA LEU A 301 -12.75 -9.20 -11.10
C LEU A 301 -11.97 -7.88 -11.19
N LEU A 302 -10.90 -7.73 -10.41
CA LEU A 302 -10.04 -6.54 -10.48
C LEU A 302 -9.41 -6.38 -11.88
N ARG A 303 -8.97 -7.47 -12.51
CA ARG A 303 -8.48 -7.42 -13.90
C ARG A 303 -9.57 -7.03 -14.90
N GLU A 304 -10.75 -7.63 -14.81
CA GLU A 304 -11.81 -7.47 -15.79
C GLU A 304 -12.43 -6.06 -15.75
N PHE A 305 -12.67 -5.50 -14.57
CA PHE A 305 -13.31 -4.19 -14.43
C PHE A 305 -12.33 -3.03 -14.21
N PHE A 306 -11.30 -3.19 -13.37
CA PHE A 306 -10.35 -2.08 -13.09
C PHE A 306 -9.21 -1.98 -14.09
N LEU A 307 -8.78 -3.10 -14.68
CA LEU A 307 -7.75 -3.09 -15.75
C LEU A 307 -8.35 -3.18 -17.15
N LEU A 308 -9.68 -3.00 -17.27
CA LEU A 308 -10.45 -3.01 -18.53
C LEU A 308 -10.29 -4.31 -19.35
N GLY A 309 -10.16 -5.47 -18.69
CA GLY A 309 -10.12 -6.76 -19.38
C GLY A 309 -11.41 -7.08 -20.14
N ARG A 310 -12.58 -6.65 -19.64
CA ARG A 310 -13.85 -6.72 -20.38
C ARG A 310 -14.05 -5.42 -21.18
N GLY A 311 -13.76 -5.48 -22.48
CA GLY A 311 -13.92 -4.32 -23.38
C GLY A 311 -15.36 -3.80 -23.45
N GLU A 312 -16.36 -4.67 -23.32
CA GLU A 312 -17.78 -4.29 -23.34
C GLU A 312 -18.15 -3.35 -22.20
N PHE A 313 -17.62 -3.59 -21.00
CA PHE A 313 -17.80 -2.71 -19.84
C PHE A 313 -17.24 -1.32 -20.09
N ALA A 314 -16.01 -1.24 -20.62
CA ALA A 314 -15.37 0.04 -20.92
C ALA A 314 -16.18 0.86 -21.94
N ILE A 315 -16.64 0.20 -23.01
CA ILE A 315 -17.45 0.82 -24.07
C ILE A 315 -18.81 1.29 -23.53
N ALA A 316 -19.52 0.45 -22.77
CA ALA A 316 -20.80 0.79 -22.18
C ALA A 316 -20.68 1.98 -21.21
N LEU A 317 -19.66 1.96 -20.34
CA LEU A 317 -19.38 3.03 -19.39
C LEU A 317 -19.08 4.36 -20.06
N ILE A 318 -18.24 4.36 -21.10
CA ILE A 318 -17.93 5.58 -21.86
C ILE A 318 -19.15 6.09 -22.60
N SER A 319 -19.92 5.21 -23.26
CA SER A 319 -21.11 5.58 -24.01
C SER A 319 -22.16 6.25 -23.12
N GLU A 320 -22.45 5.66 -21.95
CA GLU A 320 -23.42 6.21 -21.00
C GLU A 320 -22.93 7.50 -20.33
N ALA A 321 -21.63 7.63 -20.07
CA ALA A 321 -21.04 8.86 -19.56
C ALA A 321 -21.09 9.99 -20.60
N ASP A 322 -20.76 9.68 -21.85
CA ASP A 322 -20.79 10.63 -22.97
C ASP A 322 -22.22 11.07 -23.29
N GLU A 323 -23.19 10.15 -23.25
CA GLU A 323 -24.60 10.51 -23.43
C GLU A 323 -25.11 11.43 -22.33
N LYS A 324 -24.68 11.21 -21.08
CA LYS A 324 -25.00 12.15 -19.99
C LYS A 324 -24.38 13.52 -20.21
N ILE A 325 -23.12 13.60 -20.63
CA ILE A 325 -22.48 14.87 -20.97
C ILE A 325 -23.23 15.56 -22.13
N ARG A 326 -23.51 14.85 -23.22
CA ARG A 326 -24.26 15.40 -24.37
C ARG A 326 -25.65 15.89 -23.98
N SER A 327 -26.38 15.12 -23.16
CA SER A 327 -27.69 15.52 -22.65
C SER A 327 -27.62 16.79 -21.79
N ARG A 328 -26.49 17.05 -21.12
CA ARG A 328 -26.26 18.29 -20.36
C ARG A 328 -25.98 19.46 -21.29
N TRP A 329 -25.15 19.28 -22.31
CA TRP A 329 -24.88 20.33 -23.30
C TRP A 329 -26.15 20.74 -24.05
N ARG A 330 -26.96 19.79 -24.53
CA ARG A 330 -28.25 20.09 -25.18
C ARG A 330 -29.22 20.84 -24.26
N ARG A 331 -29.27 20.49 -22.98
CA ARG A 331 -30.09 21.22 -22.00
C ARG A 331 -29.54 22.63 -21.75
N SER A 332 -28.22 22.80 -21.65
CA SER A 332 -27.58 24.10 -21.47
C SER A 332 -27.74 25.02 -22.67
N GLU A 333 -27.67 24.49 -23.90
CA GLU A 333 -27.93 25.25 -25.13
C GLU A 333 -29.37 25.73 -25.19
N ASN A 334 -30.33 24.87 -24.82
CA ASN A 334 -31.74 25.25 -24.72
C ASN A 334 -32.02 26.23 -23.56
N LEU A 335 -31.25 26.18 -22.46
CA LEU A 335 -31.33 27.11 -21.32
C LEU A 335 -30.61 28.45 -21.56
N GLY A 336 -29.72 28.52 -22.55
CA GLY A 336 -29.13 29.77 -23.03
C GLY A 336 -30.16 30.75 -23.58
N TYR A 337 -31.39 30.28 -23.84
CA TYR A 337 -32.50 31.07 -24.33
C TYR A 337 -33.33 31.77 -23.23
N GLU A 338 -33.20 31.40 -21.94
CA GLU A 338 -34.05 31.98 -20.87
C GLU A 338 -33.34 32.80 -19.78
N LYS A 339 -32.02 32.67 -19.53
CA LYS A 339 -31.29 33.61 -18.65
C LYS A 339 -29.78 33.39 -18.68
N ARG A 340 -29.04 34.41 -19.11
CA ARG A 340 -27.56 34.43 -19.24
C ARG A 340 -26.80 34.50 -17.90
N GLU A 341 -27.46 34.26 -16.77
CA GLU A 341 -26.92 34.56 -15.42
C GLU A 341 -26.68 33.32 -14.54
N GLY A 342 -26.94 32.10 -15.04
CA GLY A 342 -26.95 30.86 -14.25
C GLY A 342 -25.91 29.79 -14.61
N LEU A 343 -24.84 30.11 -15.34
CA LEU A 343 -23.84 29.12 -15.81
C LEU A 343 -22.98 28.51 -14.70
N GLY A 344 -23.06 29.02 -13.47
CA GLY A 344 -22.15 28.67 -12.38
C GLY A 344 -22.53 27.47 -11.50
N ASN A 345 -23.68 26.80 -11.69
CA ASN A 345 -24.19 25.86 -10.67
C ASN A 345 -24.50 24.43 -11.17
N ILE A 346 -23.80 23.95 -12.20
CA ILE A 346 -23.94 22.57 -12.70
C ILE A 346 -22.88 21.68 -12.04
N VAL A 347 -23.07 21.40 -10.74
CA VAL A 347 -22.24 20.44 -10.02
C VAL A 347 -22.79 19.03 -10.25
N VAL A 348 -21.97 18.13 -10.82
CA VAL A 348 -22.35 16.71 -10.98
C VAL A 348 -22.56 16.10 -9.60
N LYS A 349 -23.78 15.58 -9.36
CA LYS A 349 -24.11 14.94 -8.09
C LYS A 349 -23.66 13.48 -8.09
N GLU A 350 -23.33 12.97 -6.91
CA GLU A 350 -22.93 11.57 -6.69
C GLU A 350 -24.02 10.58 -7.16
N GLY A 351 -25.30 10.92 -6.96
CA GLY A 351 -26.42 10.12 -7.46
C GLY A 351 -26.53 10.05 -8.99
N GLU A 352 -25.98 11.03 -9.73
CA GLU A 352 -25.93 10.95 -11.20
C GLU A 352 -24.84 9.97 -11.64
N VAL A 353 -23.70 9.98 -10.96
CA VAL A 353 -22.54 9.11 -11.23
C VAL A 353 -22.89 7.65 -10.95
N SER A 354 -23.55 7.36 -9.83
CA SER A 354 -24.05 6.02 -9.54
C SER A 354 -25.14 5.57 -10.52
N ALA A 355 -25.97 6.49 -11.02
CA ALA A 355 -26.96 6.18 -12.07
C ALA A 355 -26.34 5.95 -13.45
N VAL A 356 -25.15 6.48 -13.75
CA VAL A 356 -24.38 6.08 -14.93
C VAL A 356 -23.96 4.62 -14.78
N LEU A 357 -23.33 4.27 -13.67
CA LEU A 357 -22.88 2.90 -13.41
C LEU A 357 -24.05 1.89 -13.37
N ALA A 358 -25.18 2.24 -12.77
CA ALA A 358 -26.36 1.37 -12.76
C ALA A 358 -26.90 1.09 -14.18
N ARG A 359 -26.88 2.08 -15.06
CA ARG A 359 -27.30 1.92 -16.46
C ARG A 359 -26.30 1.13 -17.28
N THR A 360 -25.01 1.21 -16.96
CA THR A 360 -23.98 0.40 -17.64
C THR A 360 -24.13 -1.07 -17.27
N TRP A 361 -24.38 -1.38 -15.99
CA TRP A 361 -24.73 -2.74 -15.57
C TRP A 361 -25.99 -3.26 -16.27
N ALA A 362 -27.03 -2.43 -16.40
CA ALA A 362 -28.26 -2.79 -17.11
C ALA A 362 -28.03 -3.02 -18.62
N ALA A 363 -27.19 -2.20 -19.26
CA ALA A 363 -26.83 -2.35 -20.67
C ALA A 363 -26.06 -3.65 -20.91
N MET A 364 -25.10 -3.98 -20.04
CA MET A 364 -24.35 -5.24 -20.13
C MET A 364 -25.23 -6.46 -19.87
N GLY A 365 -26.07 -6.44 -18.83
CA GLY A 365 -27.01 -7.53 -18.57
C GLY A 365 -27.99 -7.78 -19.72
N ALA A 366 -28.36 -6.72 -20.47
CA ALA A 366 -29.20 -6.84 -21.66
C ALA A 366 -28.46 -7.39 -22.90
N GLN A 367 -27.16 -7.15 -23.02
CA GLN A 367 -26.33 -7.70 -24.11
C GLN A 367 -25.89 -9.15 -23.83
N GLN A 368 -25.71 -9.51 -22.55
CA GLN A 368 -25.25 -10.83 -22.12
C GLN A 368 -26.36 -11.89 -22.17
N GLY A 369 -27.63 -11.54 -21.98
CA GLY A 369 -28.78 -12.47 -22.02
C GLY A 369 -29.05 -13.18 -23.36
N GLN A 370 -28.14 -13.09 -24.33
CA GLN A 370 -28.13 -13.86 -25.58
C GLN A 370 -27.02 -14.95 -25.62
N ASN A 371 -26.07 -14.97 -24.68
CA ASN A 371 -24.98 -15.94 -24.61
C ASN A 371 -25.07 -16.73 -23.29
N ASP A 372 -25.47 -18.00 -23.36
CA ASP A 372 -25.70 -18.92 -22.23
C ASP A 372 -24.39 -19.43 -21.59
N GLU A 373 -23.62 -18.59 -20.89
CA GLU A 373 -22.50 -19.04 -20.03
C GLU A 373 -22.79 -18.69 -18.56
N GLU A 374 -23.27 -19.67 -17.77
CA GLU A 374 -23.71 -19.52 -16.37
C GLU A 374 -22.63 -18.94 -15.43
N ASP A 375 -21.34 -19.18 -15.69
CA ASP A 375 -20.23 -18.70 -14.85
C ASP A 375 -19.96 -17.19 -14.96
N ASP A 376 -20.37 -16.58 -16.07
CA ASP A 376 -20.10 -15.18 -16.39
C ASP A 376 -21.08 -14.22 -15.69
N ASP A 377 -22.30 -14.71 -15.44
CA ASP A 377 -23.35 -14.00 -14.71
C ASP A 377 -22.99 -13.85 -13.22
N ASP A 378 -22.41 -14.88 -12.59
CA ASP A 378 -22.02 -14.85 -11.18
C ASP A 378 -20.95 -13.77 -10.89
N LEU A 379 -19.97 -13.62 -11.79
CA LEU A 379 -18.92 -12.61 -11.66
C LEU A 379 -19.46 -11.18 -11.87
N LEU A 380 -20.41 -11.01 -12.79
CA LEU A 380 -21.10 -9.74 -13.02
C LEU A 380 -21.97 -9.32 -11.83
N GLU A 381 -22.69 -10.27 -11.21
CA GLU A 381 -23.46 -10.02 -10.00
C GLU A 381 -22.56 -9.62 -8.83
N LEU A 382 -21.45 -10.35 -8.63
CA LEU A 382 -20.45 -10.00 -7.62
C LEU A 382 -19.86 -8.62 -7.87
N ALA A 383 -19.54 -8.28 -9.12
CA ALA A 383 -19.00 -6.99 -9.49
C ALA A 383 -20.02 -5.85 -9.28
N ARG A 384 -21.30 -6.07 -9.56
CA ARG A 384 -22.36 -5.09 -9.30
C ARG A 384 -22.46 -4.75 -7.81
N ASP A 385 -22.28 -5.74 -6.94
CA ASP A 385 -22.39 -5.55 -5.49
C ASP A 385 -21.13 -4.89 -4.90
N LEU A 386 -19.96 -5.19 -5.47
CA LEU A 386 -18.67 -4.71 -4.95
C LEU A 386 -18.18 -3.40 -5.56
N VAL A 387 -18.49 -3.12 -6.83
CA VAL A 387 -17.93 -1.99 -7.59
C VAL A 387 -18.88 -0.79 -7.55
N GLN A 388 -18.34 0.35 -7.15
CA GLN A 388 -19.06 1.62 -7.06
C GLN A 388 -18.26 2.74 -7.71
N LEU A 389 -18.97 3.67 -8.37
CA LEU A 389 -18.37 4.85 -8.99
C LEU A 389 -18.56 6.04 -8.05
N SER A 390 -17.47 6.54 -7.48
CA SER A 390 -17.51 7.62 -6.48
C SER A 390 -16.83 8.90 -6.98
N ILE A 391 -17.32 10.04 -6.48
CA ILE A 391 -16.70 11.34 -6.73
C ILE A 391 -15.63 11.56 -5.65
N THR A 392 -14.38 11.70 -6.06
CA THR A 392 -13.32 12.06 -5.12
C THR A 392 -13.46 13.54 -4.75
N LYS A 393 -14.02 13.82 -3.58
CA LYS A 393 -14.09 15.17 -3.03
C LYS A 393 -12.67 15.58 -2.61
N GLY A 394 -11.97 16.33 -3.45
CA GLY A 394 -10.74 17.01 -3.05
C GLY A 394 -11.08 17.95 -1.90
N ASN A 395 -10.58 17.69 -0.70
CA ASN A 395 -10.83 18.54 0.47
C ASN A 395 -10.04 19.84 0.26
N PRO A 396 -10.67 21.02 0.04
CA PRO A 396 -9.96 22.24 -0.32
C PRO A 396 -9.26 22.93 0.86
N ASN A 397 -9.31 22.36 2.08
CA ASN A 397 -8.91 23.05 3.31
C ASN A 397 -7.51 22.69 3.86
N THR A 398 -6.64 22.07 3.07
CA THR A 398 -5.26 21.72 3.48
C THR A 398 -4.20 22.01 2.42
N GLN A 399 -4.36 23.09 1.64
CA GLN A 399 -3.21 23.75 1.02
C GLN A 399 -2.58 24.71 2.03
N GLY A 400 -1.77 24.18 2.94
CA GLY A 400 -1.10 25.02 3.95
C GLY A 400 -0.57 24.28 5.16
N LYS A 401 0.14 23.17 4.95
CA LYS A 401 1.18 22.57 5.82
C LYS A 401 1.39 21.13 5.34
N ALA A 402 2.33 20.96 4.43
CA ALA A 402 2.92 19.65 4.18
C ALA A 402 3.73 19.27 5.44
N SER A 403 3.04 18.71 6.44
CA SER A 403 3.68 17.97 7.52
C SER A 403 4.07 16.59 6.99
N SER A 404 5.36 16.31 7.11
CA SER A 404 6.11 15.14 6.71
C SER A 404 5.65 13.83 7.35
N SER A 405 4.44 13.36 7.03
CA SER A 405 3.94 12.03 7.45
C SER A 405 3.10 11.29 6.39
N ALA A 406 3.16 11.71 5.13
CA ALA A 406 2.67 10.94 3.97
C ALA A 406 3.77 10.08 3.32
N SER A 407 4.86 9.82 4.06
CA SER A 407 5.97 8.98 3.65
C SER A 407 5.59 7.51 3.79
N GLN A 408 4.93 6.95 2.76
CA GLN A 408 5.24 5.60 2.19
C GLN A 408 4.26 5.09 1.09
N SER A 409 3.27 5.85 0.61
CA SER A 409 2.24 5.28 -0.30
C SER A 409 1.75 6.15 -1.47
N SER A 410 2.60 7.01 -2.07
CA SER A 410 2.29 7.63 -3.37
C SER A 410 3.40 7.41 -4.39
N VAL A 411 3.45 6.20 -4.96
CA VAL A 411 4.31 5.86 -6.10
C VAL A 411 3.71 6.37 -7.43
N ILE A 412 2.50 6.93 -7.40
CA ILE A 412 1.78 7.36 -8.61
C ILE A 412 1.74 8.89 -8.66
N VAL A 413 2.08 9.46 -9.81
CA VAL A 413 2.01 10.90 -10.08
C VAL A 413 0.57 11.38 -9.91
N SER A 414 0.38 12.51 -9.21
CA SER A 414 -0.93 13.15 -9.00
C SER A 414 -1.45 13.80 -10.29
N THR A 415 -1.76 12.98 -11.29
CA THR A 415 -2.27 13.43 -12.58
C THR A 415 -3.80 13.46 -12.61
N PRO A 416 -4.43 14.46 -13.26
CA PRO A 416 -5.87 14.67 -13.23
C PRO A 416 -6.67 13.84 -14.27
N PHE A 417 -6.24 12.62 -14.63
CA PHE A 417 -6.99 11.76 -15.57
C PHE A 417 -8.41 11.45 -15.09
N ARG A 418 -8.63 11.44 -13.76
CA ARG A 418 -9.94 11.22 -13.12
C ARG A 418 -11.02 12.22 -13.56
N ASN A 419 -10.64 13.38 -14.08
CA ASN A 419 -11.59 14.41 -14.53
C ASN A 419 -12.15 14.15 -15.94
N LEU A 420 -11.50 13.32 -16.76
CA LEU A 420 -11.82 13.27 -18.19
C LEU A 420 -13.19 12.62 -18.45
N LEU A 421 -13.60 11.61 -17.67
CA LEU A 421 -14.85 10.89 -17.90
C LEU A 421 -16.11 11.77 -17.81
N LEU A 422 -16.29 12.51 -16.70
CA LEU A 422 -17.52 13.28 -16.39
C LEU A 422 -17.24 14.77 -16.11
N SER A 423 -16.04 15.28 -16.43
CA SER A 423 -15.55 16.63 -16.11
C SER A 423 -15.44 16.92 -14.60
N VAL A 424 -15.56 15.87 -13.78
CA VAL A 424 -15.45 15.85 -12.31
C VAL A 424 -14.55 14.65 -11.96
N PRO A 425 -13.75 14.72 -10.89
CA PRO A 425 -12.81 13.64 -10.55
C PRO A 425 -13.56 12.40 -10.07
N VAL A 426 -13.78 11.48 -10.99
CA VAL A 426 -14.50 10.24 -10.77
C VAL A 426 -13.52 9.09 -10.67
N ALA A 427 -13.74 8.22 -9.68
CA ALA A 427 -12.91 7.08 -9.36
C ALA A 427 -13.79 5.83 -9.25
N LEU A 428 -13.37 4.76 -9.92
CA LEU A 428 -13.94 3.44 -9.67
C LEU A 428 -13.39 2.96 -8.31
N THR A 429 -14.26 2.58 -7.39
CA THR A 429 -13.91 2.12 -6.05
C THR A 429 -14.58 0.80 -5.79
N MET A 430 -13.90 -0.10 -5.08
CA MET A 430 -14.47 -1.40 -4.69
C MET A 430 -14.66 -1.41 -3.18
N HIS A 431 -15.85 -1.83 -2.72
CA HIS A 431 -16.07 -2.13 -1.31
C HIS A 431 -15.40 -3.47 -0.98
N ILE A 432 -14.50 -3.51 -0.01
CA ILE A 432 -13.80 -4.75 0.38
C ILE A 432 -14.64 -5.51 1.41
N PRO A 433 -15.30 -6.62 1.06
CA PRO A 433 -15.96 -7.45 2.04
C PRO A 433 -14.91 -8.19 2.89
N SER A 434 -15.20 -8.37 4.18
CA SER A 434 -14.42 -9.28 5.03
C SER A 434 -14.60 -10.71 4.50
N PRO A 435 -13.55 -11.52 4.31
CA PRO A 435 -12.16 -11.42 4.81
C PRO A 435 -11.10 -10.93 3.80
N LEU A 436 -11.49 -10.38 2.65
CA LEU A 436 -10.58 -9.94 1.58
C LEU A 436 -9.67 -8.77 2.02
N ASP A 437 -10.07 -8.06 3.07
CA ASP A 437 -9.31 -7.00 3.77
C ASP A 437 -7.96 -7.48 4.34
N LEU A 438 -7.75 -8.80 4.47
CA LEU A 438 -6.46 -9.33 4.91
C LEU A 438 -5.38 -9.21 3.82
N PHE A 439 -5.75 -9.24 2.54
CA PHE A 439 -4.79 -9.16 1.42
C PHE A 439 -4.91 -7.86 0.61
N LEU A 440 -6.11 -7.28 0.49
CA LEU A 440 -6.32 -6.00 -0.20
C LEU A 440 -6.35 -4.86 0.79
N THR A 441 -5.45 -3.89 0.60
CA THR A 441 -5.49 -2.63 1.35
C THR A 441 -6.28 -1.56 0.61
N SER A 442 -6.77 -0.55 1.34
CA SER A 442 -7.43 0.62 0.72
C SER A 442 -6.49 1.34 -0.26
N SER A 443 -5.18 1.36 0.01
CA SER A 443 -4.17 1.91 -0.91
C SER A 443 -4.10 1.14 -2.22
N ASP A 444 -4.21 -0.19 -2.21
CA ASP A 444 -4.13 -1.00 -3.43
C ASP A 444 -5.30 -0.69 -4.37
N ILE A 445 -6.50 -0.48 -3.82
CA ILE A 445 -7.68 -0.08 -4.61
C ILE A 445 -7.53 1.33 -5.16
N GLN A 446 -6.94 2.25 -4.42
CA GLN A 446 -6.65 3.60 -4.94
C GLN A 446 -5.65 3.54 -6.11
N MET A 447 -4.67 2.64 -6.06
CA MET A 447 -3.76 2.40 -7.18
C MET A 447 -4.53 1.86 -8.40
N TYR A 448 -5.34 0.81 -8.23
CA TYR A 448 -6.21 0.29 -9.29
C TYR A 448 -7.15 1.36 -9.87
N SER A 449 -7.73 2.19 -9.02
CA SER A 449 -8.62 3.29 -9.45
C SER A 449 -7.90 4.32 -10.31
N SER A 450 -6.64 4.61 -9.98
CA SER A 450 -5.79 5.53 -10.74
C SER A 450 -5.40 4.95 -12.09
N ILE A 451 -5.03 3.67 -12.12
CA ILE A 451 -4.75 2.92 -13.35
C ILE A 451 -6.00 2.86 -14.24
N ASN A 452 -7.16 2.54 -13.66
CA ASN A 452 -8.43 2.50 -14.38
C ASN A 452 -8.75 3.86 -15.01
N ALA A 453 -8.65 4.96 -14.25
CA ALA A 453 -8.91 6.29 -14.78
C ALA A 453 -7.98 6.66 -15.95
N TYR A 454 -6.73 6.23 -15.88
CA TYR A 454 -5.75 6.41 -16.95
C TYR A 454 -6.10 5.60 -18.22
N LEU A 455 -6.31 4.29 -18.08
CA LEU A 455 -6.65 3.42 -19.21
C LEU A 455 -7.99 3.82 -19.85
N LEU A 456 -8.98 4.17 -19.03
CA LEU A 456 -10.31 4.59 -19.49
C LEU A 456 -10.25 5.92 -20.25
N ALA A 457 -9.37 6.84 -19.85
CA ALA A 457 -9.19 8.11 -20.55
C ALA A 457 -8.62 7.92 -21.96
N VAL A 458 -7.62 7.04 -22.12
CA VAL A 458 -7.03 6.69 -23.42
C VAL A 458 -8.07 6.00 -24.31
N HIS A 459 -8.75 4.97 -23.77
CA HIS A 459 -9.79 4.23 -24.51
C HIS A 459 -10.94 5.15 -24.93
N ARG A 460 -11.36 6.10 -24.07
CA ARG A 460 -12.38 7.10 -24.40
C ARG A 460 -11.99 8.00 -25.55
N ALA A 461 -10.77 8.52 -25.56
CA ALA A 461 -10.30 9.38 -26.66
C ALA A 461 -10.26 8.60 -27.99
N HIS A 462 -9.78 7.36 -27.96
CA HIS A 462 -9.77 6.48 -29.13
C HIS A 462 -11.20 6.21 -29.63
N LEU A 463 -12.13 5.81 -28.75
CA LEU A 463 -13.52 5.54 -29.10
C LEU A 463 -14.23 6.77 -29.69
N ARG A 464 -14.01 7.96 -29.12
CA ARG A 464 -14.58 9.23 -29.62
C ARG A 464 -14.05 9.58 -31.01
N LEU A 465 -12.75 9.47 -31.23
CA LEU A 465 -12.16 9.69 -32.56
C LEU A 465 -12.68 8.68 -33.59
N THR A 466 -12.78 7.41 -33.21
CA THR A 466 -13.31 6.37 -34.09
C THR A 466 -14.80 6.60 -34.39
N ASN A 467 -15.58 7.12 -33.43
CA ASN A 467 -16.98 7.48 -33.65
C ASN A 467 -17.18 8.64 -34.64
N LEU A 468 -16.19 9.53 -34.83
CA LEU A 468 -16.29 10.57 -35.87
C LEU A 468 -16.49 9.95 -37.26
N TRP A 469 -15.92 8.77 -37.51
CA TRP A 469 -16.08 8.06 -38.76
C TRP A 469 -17.49 7.52 -39.04
N LYS A 470 -18.36 7.46 -38.02
CA LYS A 470 -19.76 7.08 -38.16
C LYS A 470 -20.64 8.21 -38.71
N ILE A 471 -20.13 9.46 -38.74
CA ILE A 471 -20.88 10.61 -39.24
C ILE A 471 -20.85 10.61 -40.78
N THR A 472 -21.81 9.91 -41.39
CA THR A 472 -21.90 9.69 -42.84
C THR A 472 -21.91 10.98 -43.66
N SER A 473 -22.59 12.02 -43.16
CA SER A 473 -22.75 13.34 -43.79
C SER A 473 -21.45 14.14 -43.95
N LEU A 474 -20.43 13.86 -43.13
CA LEU A 474 -19.12 14.50 -43.23
C LEU A 474 -18.15 13.74 -44.15
N ARG A 475 -18.44 12.46 -44.43
CA ARG A 475 -17.57 11.56 -45.19
C ARG A 475 -18.07 11.33 -46.62
N ARG A 476 -19.39 11.30 -46.82
CA ARG A 476 -20.06 11.00 -48.08
C ARG A 476 -21.01 12.13 -48.44
N ASP A 477 -21.33 12.23 -49.73
CA ASP A 477 -22.37 13.13 -50.24
C ASP A 477 -23.73 12.71 -49.66
N HIS A 478 -24.23 13.42 -48.65
CA HIS A 478 -25.52 13.16 -48.01
C HIS A 478 -26.33 14.45 -47.86
N PRO A 479 -27.58 14.51 -48.35
CA PRO A 479 -28.25 13.50 -49.18
C PRO A 479 -27.56 13.33 -50.54
N ALA A 480 -27.60 12.12 -51.10
CA ALA A 480 -27.00 11.86 -52.40
C ALA A 480 -27.67 12.75 -53.47
N PRO A 481 -26.91 13.30 -54.43
CA PRO A 481 -27.48 14.11 -55.49
C PRO A 481 -28.56 13.33 -56.25
N PRO A 482 -29.70 13.94 -56.63
CA PRO A 482 -30.79 13.24 -57.28
C PRO A 482 -30.33 12.58 -58.58
N GLY A 483 -30.54 11.27 -58.69
CA GLY A 483 -30.23 10.50 -59.89
C GLY A 483 -31.15 10.84 -61.09
N PRO A 484 -30.83 10.38 -62.30
CA PRO A 484 -31.73 10.50 -63.45
C PRO A 484 -33.08 9.81 -63.18
N PRO A 485 -34.23 10.34 -63.64
CA PRO A 485 -34.42 11.49 -64.53
C PRO A 485 -34.59 12.85 -63.81
N PHE A 486 -34.69 12.87 -62.48
CA PHE A 486 -34.89 14.11 -61.73
C PHE A 486 -33.64 15.00 -61.74
N GLY A 487 -32.45 14.41 -61.69
CA GLY A 487 -31.16 15.10 -61.81
C GLY A 487 -30.82 15.63 -63.21
N SER A 488 -31.48 15.14 -64.27
CA SER A 488 -31.23 15.59 -65.66
C SER A 488 -32.11 16.76 -66.10
N SER A 489 -33.10 17.16 -65.29
CA SER A 489 -33.88 18.38 -65.51
C SER A 489 -33.01 19.65 -65.35
N THR A 490 -33.39 20.78 -65.95
CA THR A 490 -32.62 22.04 -65.83
C THR A 490 -32.50 22.53 -64.38
N PHE A 491 -33.56 22.34 -63.58
CA PHE A 491 -33.58 22.63 -62.15
C PHE A 491 -32.79 21.59 -61.35
N GLY A 492 -32.97 20.30 -61.64
CA GLY A 492 -32.23 19.21 -61.00
C GLY A 492 -30.73 19.27 -61.25
N ARG A 493 -30.30 19.62 -62.47
CA ARG A 493 -28.89 19.81 -62.82
C ARG A 493 -28.24 20.95 -62.02
N LYS A 494 -28.96 22.07 -61.83
CA LYS A 494 -28.49 23.16 -60.98
C LYS A 494 -28.34 22.71 -59.52
N LYS A 495 -29.33 21.98 -58.99
CA LYS A 495 -29.29 21.42 -57.63
C LYS A 495 -28.17 20.39 -57.43
N VAL A 496 -27.89 19.56 -58.43
CA VAL A 496 -26.77 18.60 -58.40
C VAL A 496 -25.43 19.33 -58.39
N LEU A 497 -25.26 20.37 -59.21
CA LEU A 497 -24.04 21.18 -59.25
C LEU A 497 -23.78 21.90 -57.92
N THR A 498 -24.82 22.49 -57.31
CA THR A 498 -24.67 23.18 -56.02
C THR A 498 -24.30 22.21 -54.90
N LEU A 499 -24.98 21.05 -54.81
CA LEU A 499 -24.65 20.02 -53.81
C LEU A 499 -23.23 19.47 -53.98
N ARG A 500 -22.77 19.28 -55.24
CA ARG A 500 -21.41 18.79 -55.52
C ARG A 500 -20.33 19.80 -55.19
N ASN A 501 -20.56 21.08 -55.48
CA ASN A 501 -19.64 22.15 -55.10
C ASN A 501 -19.53 22.28 -53.57
N ARG A 502 -20.68 22.27 -52.87
CA ARG A 502 -20.76 22.28 -51.40
C ARG A 502 -19.99 21.10 -50.78
N ALA A 503 -20.18 19.88 -51.30
CA ALA A 503 -19.46 18.70 -50.85
C ALA A 503 -17.94 18.78 -51.13
N LYS A 504 -17.54 19.34 -52.27
CA LYS A 504 -16.12 19.57 -52.61
C LYS A 504 -15.45 20.57 -51.66
N GLU A 505 -16.14 21.65 -51.31
CA GLU A 505 -15.65 22.64 -50.34
C GLU A 505 -15.52 22.05 -48.93
N ARG A 506 -16.54 21.31 -48.47
CA ARG A 506 -16.53 20.65 -47.16
C ARG A 506 -15.45 19.57 -47.06
N SER A 507 -15.29 18.74 -48.09
CA SER A 507 -14.24 17.71 -48.13
C SER A 507 -12.84 18.31 -48.14
N HIS A 508 -12.64 19.45 -48.83
CA HIS A 508 -11.37 20.19 -48.78
C HIS A 508 -11.09 20.72 -47.37
N ALA A 509 -12.08 21.32 -46.70
CA ALA A 509 -11.94 21.84 -45.34
C ALA A 509 -11.63 20.74 -44.30
N MET A 510 -12.20 19.54 -44.46
CA MET A 510 -11.99 18.43 -43.52
C MET A 510 -10.75 17.57 -43.83
N ARG A 511 -10.09 17.74 -44.98
CA ARG A 511 -9.01 16.83 -45.40
C ARG A 511 -7.86 16.77 -44.40
N SER A 512 -7.37 17.92 -43.94
CA SER A 512 -6.28 18.00 -42.95
C SER A 512 -6.69 17.43 -41.59
N VAL A 513 -7.95 17.61 -41.23
CA VAL A 513 -8.53 17.14 -39.97
C VAL A 513 -8.68 15.63 -39.99
N TRP A 514 -9.22 15.04 -41.06
CA TRP A 514 -9.28 13.59 -41.23
C TRP A 514 -7.91 12.94 -41.28
N ALA A 515 -6.94 13.60 -41.92
CA ALA A 515 -5.55 13.14 -41.93
C ALA A 515 -4.96 13.09 -40.51
N THR A 516 -5.18 14.15 -39.72
CA THR A 516 -4.74 14.22 -38.32
C THR A 516 -5.49 13.23 -37.43
N SER A 517 -6.82 13.13 -37.56
CA SER A 517 -7.64 12.18 -36.81
C SER A 517 -7.27 10.74 -37.12
N ARG A 518 -6.93 10.40 -38.37
CA ARG A 518 -6.43 9.06 -38.73
C ARG A 518 -5.09 8.77 -38.04
N ALA A 519 -4.17 9.73 -38.03
CA ALA A 519 -2.88 9.59 -37.34
C ALA A 519 -3.06 9.43 -35.82
N ALA A 520 -3.96 10.22 -35.21
CA ALA A 520 -4.28 10.12 -33.79
C ALA A 520 -4.96 8.79 -33.44
N VAL A 521 -5.84 8.26 -34.29
CA VAL A 521 -6.45 6.93 -34.12
C VAL A 521 -5.40 5.82 -34.19
N PHE A 522 -4.48 5.89 -35.16
CA PHE A 522 -3.38 4.92 -35.25
C PHE A 522 -2.49 4.97 -34.01
N PHE A 523 -2.05 6.17 -33.62
CA PHE A 523 -1.23 6.36 -32.42
C PHE A 523 -1.92 5.83 -31.16
N LEU A 524 -3.16 6.26 -30.89
CA LEU A 524 -3.89 5.80 -29.71
C LEU A 524 -4.18 4.30 -29.75
N GLY A 525 -4.52 3.74 -30.91
CA GLY A 525 -4.76 2.31 -31.07
C GLY A 525 -3.52 1.47 -30.77
N GLU A 526 -2.34 1.86 -31.27
CA GLU A 526 -1.08 1.17 -30.97
C GLU A 526 -0.67 1.33 -29.50
N THR A 527 -0.84 2.53 -28.92
CA THR A 527 -0.56 2.73 -27.49
C THR A 527 -1.50 1.93 -26.60
N GLU A 528 -2.79 1.85 -26.93
CA GLU A 528 -3.77 1.07 -26.19
C GLU A 528 -3.48 -0.44 -26.30
N ALA A 529 -3.18 -0.93 -27.51
CA ALA A 529 -2.80 -2.32 -27.75
C ALA A 529 -1.54 -2.71 -26.98
N TYR A 530 -0.56 -1.80 -26.86
CA TYR A 530 0.62 -2.02 -26.05
C TYR A 530 0.30 -2.04 -24.55
N LEU A 531 -0.43 -1.04 -24.03
CA LEU A 531 -0.74 -0.92 -22.61
C LEU A 531 -1.60 -2.08 -22.11
N GLN A 532 -2.68 -2.44 -22.81
CA GLN A 532 -3.57 -3.53 -22.39
C GLN A 532 -3.05 -4.90 -22.82
N GLY A 533 -2.63 -5.03 -24.08
CA GLY A 533 -2.28 -6.32 -24.69
C GLY A 533 -0.89 -6.82 -24.33
N GLU A 534 0.10 -5.95 -24.19
CA GLU A 534 1.46 -6.36 -23.83
C GLU A 534 1.72 -6.20 -22.33
N VAL A 535 1.49 -5.00 -21.78
CA VAL A 535 1.84 -4.69 -20.38
C VAL A 535 0.88 -5.35 -19.37
N VAL A 536 -0.42 -5.04 -19.44
CA VAL A 536 -1.41 -5.57 -18.47
C VAL A 536 -1.53 -7.10 -18.59
N GLN A 537 -1.71 -7.61 -19.80
CA GLN A 537 -1.85 -9.06 -20.01
C GLN A 537 -0.58 -9.83 -19.61
N GLY A 538 0.60 -9.35 -20.00
CA GLY A 538 1.84 -10.08 -19.72
C GLY A 538 2.23 -10.05 -18.24
N THR A 539 2.03 -8.93 -17.54
CA THR A 539 2.25 -8.86 -16.08
C THR A 539 1.25 -9.74 -15.32
N TRP A 540 -0.02 -9.77 -15.75
CA TRP A 540 -1.05 -10.63 -15.18
C TRP A 540 -0.71 -12.11 -15.35
N LEU A 541 -0.33 -12.55 -16.55
CA LEU A 541 0.04 -13.95 -16.80
C LEU A 541 1.20 -14.41 -15.91
N GLY A 542 2.22 -13.56 -15.74
CA GLY A 542 3.33 -13.84 -14.84
C GLY A 542 2.90 -13.91 -13.37
N PHE A 543 1.96 -13.07 -12.94
CA PHE A 543 1.39 -13.12 -11.59
C PHE A 543 0.53 -14.37 -11.39
N THR A 544 -0.38 -14.69 -12.30
CA THR A 544 -1.22 -15.90 -12.20
C THR A 544 -0.39 -17.18 -12.21
N ALA A 545 0.65 -17.25 -13.03
CA ALA A 545 1.59 -18.37 -13.06
C ALA A 545 2.28 -18.58 -11.69
N TRP A 546 2.64 -17.49 -11.01
CA TRP A 546 3.20 -17.56 -9.65
C TRP A 546 2.15 -17.97 -8.60
N LEU A 547 0.89 -17.52 -8.73
CA LEU A 547 -0.20 -17.92 -7.83
C LEU A 547 -0.57 -19.41 -7.99
N THR A 548 -0.63 -19.92 -9.21
CA THR A 548 -1.01 -21.32 -9.49
C THR A 548 0.18 -22.28 -9.38
N GLY A 549 1.41 -21.76 -9.35
CA GLY A 549 2.63 -22.57 -9.41
C GLY A 549 2.89 -23.19 -10.78
N GLU A 550 2.09 -22.83 -11.79
CA GLU A 550 2.32 -23.20 -13.18
C GLU A 550 3.45 -22.33 -13.73
N THR A 551 4.69 -22.75 -13.49
CA THR A 551 5.83 -22.19 -14.21
C THR A 551 5.61 -22.57 -15.68
N GLN A 552 5.14 -21.64 -16.51
CA GLN A 552 5.12 -21.85 -17.94
C GLN A 552 6.57 -22.08 -18.38
N ALA A 553 6.94 -23.34 -18.56
CA ALA A 553 8.01 -23.71 -19.47
C ALA A 553 7.60 -23.12 -20.81
N SER A 554 8.25 -22.02 -21.18
CA SER A 554 8.11 -21.38 -22.46
C SER A 554 8.15 -22.44 -23.55
N ARG A 555 7.01 -22.62 -24.24
CA ARG A 555 6.98 -23.21 -25.58
C ARG A 555 7.71 -22.24 -26.52
N SER A 556 9.04 -22.22 -26.43
CA SER A 556 9.87 -21.90 -27.58
C SER A 556 9.89 -23.16 -28.43
N GLN A 557 9.29 -23.09 -29.61
CA GLN A 557 9.52 -24.05 -30.67
C GLN A 557 11.00 -23.97 -31.07
N ASP A 558 11.84 -24.77 -30.42
CA ASP A 558 13.14 -25.20 -30.95
C ASP A 558 13.21 -26.69 -30.65
N GLU A 559 13.00 -27.52 -31.68
CA GLU A 559 12.83 -28.96 -31.59
C GLU A 559 14.13 -29.76 -31.32
N ASP A 560 15.24 -29.14 -30.95
CA ASP A 560 16.53 -29.84 -30.84
C ASP A 560 17.33 -29.53 -29.56
N GLN A 561 16.75 -29.78 -28.36
CA GLN A 561 17.55 -29.84 -27.11
C GLN A 561 17.21 -31.06 -26.23
N ASP A 562 18.06 -32.08 -26.38
CA ASP A 562 18.53 -33.08 -25.41
C ASP A 562 17.56 -33.71 -24.39
N ILE A 563 17.00 -34.85 -24.84
CA ILE A 563 16.27 -35.89 -24.09
C ILE A 563 16.99 -36.34 -22.78
N TRP A 564 18.30 -36.12 -22.65
CA TRP A 564 19.08 -36.56 -21.48
C TRP A 564 18.90 -35.68 -20.23
N LEU A 565 18.43 -34.42 -20.35
CA LEU A 565 18.19 -33.53 -19.20
C LEU A 565 16.80 -33.72 -18.56
N GLN A 566 15.84 -34.33 -19.26
CA GLN A 566 14.50 -34.61 -18.72
C GLN A 566 14.50 -35.78 -17.72
N ALA A 567 15.39 -36.76 -17.88
CA ALA A 567 15.47 -37.92 -16.99
C ALA A 567 15.99 -37.58 -15.57
N ALA A 568 16.79 -36.51 -15.44
CA ALA A 568 17.33 -36.07 -14.14
C ALA A 568 16.34 -35.23 -13.31
N ARG A 569 15.23 -34.75 -13.90
CA ARG A 569 14.21 -33.93 -13.22
C ARG A 569 12.99 -34.72 -12.71
N GLN A 570 12.89 -36.02 -13.03
CA GLN A 570 11.70 -36.82 -12.69
C GLN A 570 11.64 -37.35 -11.25
N SER A 571 12.63 -37.05 -10.39
CA SER A 571 12.69 -37.62 -9.03
C SER A 571 12.35 -36.64 -7.90
N THR A 572 11.56 -35.58 -8.12
CA THR A 572 11.01 -34.77 -7.01
C THR A 572 9.74 -33.96 -7.31
N SER A 573 8.87 -34.40 -8.24
CA SER A 573 7.52 -33.81 -8.36
C SER A 573 6.59 -34.32 -7.25
N LYS A 574 6.82 -33.89 -6.01
CA LYS A 574 5.72 -33.78 -5.05
C LYS A 574 4.90 -32.57 -5.49
N ASN A 575 3.62 -32.78 -5.78
CA ASN A 575 2.61 -31.71 -5.85
C ASN A 575 2.57 -30.99 -4.50
N ALA A 576 3.52 -30.08 -4.25
CA ALA A 576 3.40 -29.11 -3.19
C ALA A 576 2.42 -28.08 -3.73
N SER A 577 1.18 -28.14 -3.26
CA SER A 577 0.32 -26.96 -3.32
C SER A 577 1.11 -25.82 -2.68
N HIS A 578 1.57 -24.85 -3.49
CA HIS A 578 2.23 -23.67 -2.97
C HIS A 578 1.17 -22.85 -2.22
N SER A 579 1.00 -23.17 -0.94
CA SER A 579 0.18 -22.41 -0.01
C SER A 579 0.92 -21.12 0.29
N HIS A 580 0.59 -20.07 -0.47
CA HIS A 580 1.11 -18.73 -0.22
C HIS A 580 0.45 -18.18 1.04
N ASP A 581 1.26 -17.75 2.00
CA ASP A 581 0.78 -17.01 3.17
C ASP A 581 0.09 -15.71 2.71
N PRO A 582 -1.08 -15.32 3.25
CA PRO A 582 -1.76 -14.09 2.82
C PRO A 582 -0.92 -12.82 2.88
N GLN A 583 0.07 -12.75 3.78
CA GLN A 583 1.04 -11.65 3.78
C GLN A 583 1.96 -11.70 2.56
N THR A 584 2.50 -12.87 2.22
CA THR A 584 3.33 -13.06 1.03
C THR A 584 2.52 -12.76 -0.24
N LEU A 585 1.24 -13.13 -0.26
CA LEU A 585 0.30 -12.78 -1.33
C LEU A 585 0.07 -11.26 -1.42
N ALA A 586 -0.18 -10.58 -0.29
CA ALA A 586 -0.36 -9.12 -0.25
C ALA A 586 0.93 -8.39 -0.68
N ASP A 587 2.10 -8.87 -0.25
CA ASP A 587 3.40 -8.33 -0.64
C ASP A 587 3.66 -8.54 -2.15
N ALA A 588 3.37 -9.73 -2.66
CA ALA A 588 3.46 -10.05 -4.08
C ALA A 588 2.50 -9.19 -4.91
N HIS A 589 1.26 -9.00 -4.45
CA HIS A 589 0.26 -8.17 -5.11
C HIS A 589 0.66 -6.69 -5.13
N ARG A 590 1.22 -6.16 -4.03
CA ARG A 590 1.77 -4.79 -3.99
C ARG A 590 2.95 -4.62 -4.95
N ARG A 591 3.84 -5.62 -5.05
CA ARG A 591 4.93 -5.63 -6.05
C ARG A 591 4.41 -5.71 -7.47
N TYR A 592 3.39 -6.53 -7.72
CA TYR A 592 2.70 -6.61 -9.00
C TYR A 592 2.10 -5.24 -9.40
N LEU A 593 1.39 -4.57 -8.48
CA LEU A 593 0.83 -3.25 -8.72
C LEU A 593 1.89 -2.18 -8.96
N ALA A 594 2.98 -2.19 -8.18
CA ALA A 594 4.09 -1.27 -8.39
C ALA A 594 4.76 -1.49 -9.75
N ALA A 595 4.99 -2.75 -10.13
CA ALA A 595 5.53 -3.11 -11.44
C ALA A 595 4.59 -2.69 -12.57
N LEU A 596 3.28 -2.96 -12.44
CA LEU A 596 2.27 -2.58 -13.41
C LEU A 596 2.18 -1.05 -13.56
N ALA A 597 2.20 -0.29 -12.46
CA ALA A 597 2.22 1.17 -12.51
C ALA A 597 3.50 1.70 -13.19
N SER A 598 4.66 1.09 -12.93
CA SER A 598 5.93 1.46 -13.57
C SER A 598 5.97 1.12 -15.06
N ASN A 599 5.42 -0.02 -15.46
CA ASN A 599 5.37 -0.48 -16.85
C ASN A 599 4.32 0.28 -17.67
N LEU A 600 3.25 0.77 -17.04
CA LEU A 600 2.28 1.68 -17.63
C LEU A 600 2.77 3.14 -17.72
N LEU A 601 4.01 3.42 -17.29
CA LEU A 601 4.63 4.75 -17.28
C LEU A 601 3.92 5.77 -16.37
N LEU A 602 3.10 5.31 -15.42
CA LEU A 602 2.35 6.17 -14.49
C LEU A 602 3.22 6.84 -13.41
N ASN A 603 4.45 6.35 -13.23
CA ASN A 603 5.45 6.94 -12.34
C ASN A 603 6.27 8.05 -13.05
N THR A 604 6.14 8.18 -14.37
CA THR A 604 6.96 9.07 -15.19
C THR A 604 6.15 10.30 -15.60
N SER A 605 6.31 11.41 -14.87
CA SER A 605 5.56 12.65 -15.14
C SER A 605 5.82 13.22 -16.54
N THR A 606 7.01 12.99 -17.10
CA THR A 606 7.41 13.45 -18.43
C THR A 606 6.59 12.84 -19.57
N PHE A 607 5.95 11.68 -19.34
CA PHE A 607 5.06 11.06 -20.32
C PHE A 607 3.58 11.35 -20.02
N THR A 608 3.19 11.37 -18.75
CA THR A 608 1.78 11.53 -18.37
C THR A 608 1.23 12.93 -18.64
N ASP A 609 2.05 13.98 -18.47
CA ASP A 609 1.59 15.37 -18.66
C ASP A 609 1.35 15.70 -20.16
N PRO A 610 2.26 15.36 -21.09
CA PRO A 610 1.98 15.50 -22.52
C PRO A 610 0.80 14.63 -23.00
N LEU A 611 0.63 13.43 -22.43
CA LEU A 611 -0.47 12.55 -22.80
C LEU A 611 -1.81 13.13 -22.35
N TYR A 612 -1.88 13.68 -21.15
CA TYR A 612 -3.06 14.39 -20.67
C TYR A 612 -3.41 15.58 -21.59
N TYR A 613 -2.41 16.37 -21.98
CA TYR A 613 -2.60 17.48 -22.92
C TYR A 613 -3.14 17.00 -24.28
N LEU A 614 -2.58 15.91 -24.84
CA LEU A 614 -3.06 15.30 -26.08
C LEU A 614 -4.53 14.89 -25.98
N LEU A 615 -4.92 14.20 -24.91
CA LEU A 615 -6.31 13.76 -24.69
C LEU A 615 -7.26 14.95 -24.61
N GLN A 616 -6.86 16.06 -23.97
CA GLN A 616 -7.65 17.29 -23.92
C GLN A 616 -7.80 17.94 -25.31
N GLN A 617 -6.73 17.98 -26.11
CA GLN A 617 -6.81 18.52 -27.48
C GLN A 617 -7.68 17.63 -28.39
N ILE A 618 -7.67 16.31 -28.19
CA ILE A 618 -8.54 15.38 -28.91
C ILE A 618 -10.01 15.62 -28.55
N ASP A 619 -10.33 15.77 -27.27
CA ASP A 619 -11.70 16.11 -26.83
C ASP A 619 -12.16 17.45 -27.44
N HIS A 620 -11.26 18.44 -27.52
CA HIS A 620 -11.55 19.72 -28.17
C HIS A 620 -11.77 19.58 -29.68
N LEU A 621 -10.95 18.78 -30.37
CA LEU A 621 -11.09 18.50 -31.80
C LEU A 621 -12.45 17.83 -32.10
N VAL A 622 -12.81 16.79 -31.33
CA VAL A 622 -14.08 16.08 -31.46
C VAL A 622 -15.27 17.02 -31.25
N ALA A 623 -15.20 17.90 -30.24
CA ALA A 623 -16.24 18.90 -30.00
C ALA A 623 -16.40 19.88 -31.17
N LEU A 624 -15.30 20.38 -31.75
CA LEU A 624 -15.32 21.25 -32.92
C LEU A 624 -15.88 20.54 -34.16
N VAL A 625 -15.57 19.26 -34.37
CA VAL A 625 -16.11 18.45 -35.48
C VAL A 625 -17.63 18.25 -35.35
N HIS A 626 -18.12 18.00 -34.14
CA HIS A 626 -19.58 17.93 -33.92
C HIS A 626 -20.25 19.30 -34.10
N ARG A 627 -19.61 20.39 -33.69
CA ARG A 627 -20.13 21.75 -33.85
C ARG A 627 -20.20 22.17 -35.32
N ILE A 628 -19.13 21.97 -36.10
CA ILE A 628 -19.14 22.27 -37.54
C ILE A 628 -20.17 21.43 -38.27
N HIS A 629 -20.38 20.17 -37.84
CA HIS A 629 -21.44 19.33 -38.40
C HIS A 629 -22.84 19.92 -38.15
N SER A 630 -23.11 20.36 -36.93
CA SER A 630 -24.38 21.00 -36.57
C SER A 630 -24.62 22.31 -37.35
N ILE A 631 -23.57 23.11 -37.55
CA ILE A 631 -23.66 24.37 -38.32
C ILE A 631 -23.89 24.08 -39.81
N TRP A 632 -23.25 23.05 -40.36
CA TRP A 632 -23.53 22.64 -41.74
C TRP A 632 -24.96 22.13 -41.91
N GLN A 633 -25.51 21.44 -40.90
CA GLN A 633 -26.93 21.06 -40.91
C GLN A 633 -27.86 22.28 -40.87
N SER A 634 -27.58 23.29 -40.04
CA SER A 634 -28.40 24.51 -40.00
C SER A 634 -28.28 25.32 -41.30
N LEU A 635 -27.08 25.49 -41.85
CA LEU A 635 -26.87 26.14 -43.15
C LEU A 635 -27.56 25.40 -44.31
N ASP A 636 -27.60 24.06 -44.25
CA ASP A 636 -28.33 23.26 -45.24
C ASP A 636 -29.86 23.49 -45.13
N LEU A 637 -30.39 23.59 -43.91
CA LEU A 637 -31.81 23.93 -43.68
C LEU A 637 -32.16 25.36 -44.15
N GLU A 638 -31.27 26.33 -43.91
CA GLU A 638 -31.44 27.70 -44.41
C GLU A 638 -31.45 27.77 -45.94
N ALA A 639 -30.50 27.09 -46.59
CA ALA A 639 -30.33 27.14 -48.04
C ALA A 639 -31.38 26.32 -48.81
N ASP A 640 -31.80 25.18 -48.29
CA ASP A 640 -32.66 24.22 -49.01
C ASP A 640 -34.14 24.30 -48.59
N GLU A 641 -34.45 24.66 -47.33
CA GLU A 641 -35.82 24.77 -46.80
C GLU A 641 -36.23 26.22 -46.47
N GLY A 642 -35.29 27.17 -46.47
CA GLY A 642 -35.56 28.58 -46.18
C GLY A 642 -35.83 28.89 -44.71
N VAL A 643 -35.44 27.97 -43.80
CA VAL A 643 -35.61 28.11 -42.36
C VAL A 643 -34.47 28.96 -41.80
N VAL A 644 -34.62 30.29 -41.86
CA VAL A 644 -33.62 31.24 -41.37
C VAL A 644 -33.78 31.47 -39.87
N ASP A 645 -32.71 31.27 -39.11
CA ASP A 645 -32.65 31.70 -37.71
C ASP A 645 -32.21 33.18 -37.65
N ALA A 646 -33.11 34.06 -37.22
CA ALA A 646 -32.89 35.52 -37.27
C ALA A 646 -31.83 36.04 -36.29
N PHE A 647 -31.29 35.17 -35.42
CA PHE A 647 -30.43 35.56 -34.30
C PHE A 647 -29.01 34.96 -34.34
N SER A 648 -28.66 34.19 -35.37
CA SER A 648 -27.35 33.51 -35.46
C SER A 648 -26.69 33.71 -36.84
N ASP A 649 -25.46 34.25 -36.85
CA ASP A 649 -24.67 34.43 -38.06
C ASP A 649 -23.86 33.15 -38.38
N PHE A 650 -24.54 32.11 -38.89
CA PHE A 650 -23.90 30.80 -39.12
C PHE A 650 -22.69 30.83 -40.07
N HIS A 651 -22.66 31.76 -41.03
CA HIS A 651 -21.52 31.92 -41.95
C HIS A 651 -20.25 32.42 -41.26
N LYS A 652 -20.38 33.33 -40.28
CA LYS A 652 -19.23 33.84 -39.52
C LYS A 652 -18.72 32.77 -38.56
N GLU A 653 -19.64 32.06 -37.89
CA GLU A 653 -19.28 30.92 -37.04
C GLU A 653 -18.60 29.80 -37.82
N GLU A 654 -19.03 29.53 -39.06
CA GLU A 654 -18.40 28.54 -39.93
C GLU A 654 -16.93 28.89 -40.21
N GLN A 655 -16.63 30.16 -40.48
CA GLN A 655 -15.25 30.61 -40.74
C GLN A 655 -14.39 30.51 -39.48
N ASP A 656 -14.89 31.01 -38.34
CA ASP A 656 -14.18 30.97 -37.06
C ASP A 656 -13.85 29.52 -36.64
N ILE A 657 -14.79 28.59 -36.82
CA ILE A 657 -14.59 27.18 -36.46
C ILE A 657 -13.65 26.50 -37.44
N LYS A 658 -13.70 26.82 -38.75
CA LYS A 658 -12.72 26.29 -39.73
C LYS A 658 -11.28 26.67 -39.35
N GLU A 659 -11.05 27.92 -38.96
CA GLU A 659 -9.73 28.40 -38.52
C GLU A 659 -9.28 27.72 -37.20
N GLN A 660 -10.20 27.59 -36.24
CA GLN A 660 -9.93 26.88 -34.99
C GLN A 660 -9.62 25.40 -35.22
N LEU A 661 -10.34 24.74 -36.12
CA LEU A 661 -10.18 23.32 -36.42
C LEU A 661 -8.79 23.00 -37.01
N VAL A 662 -8.29 23.86 -37.91
CA VAL A 662 -6.92 23.73 -38.45
C VAL A 662 -5.87 23.94 -37.36
N THR A 663 -6.09 24.93 -36.48
CA THR A 663 -5.19 25.22 -35.36
C THR A 663 -5.11 24.06 -34.37
N VAL A 664 -6.26 23.48 -34.00
CA VAL A 664 -6.33 22.35 -33.07
C VAL A 664 -5.79 21.07 -33.70
N ALA A 665 -6.06 20.82 -34.98
CA ALA A 665 -5.45 19.69 -35.69
C ALA A 665 -3.91 19.79 -35.70
N LYS A 666 -3.34 20.99 -35.89
CA LYS A 666 -1.90 21.20 -35.76
C LYS A 666 -1.39 20.91 -34.35
N ARG A 667 -2.07 21.40 -33.31
CA ARG A 667 -1.71 21.11 -31.90
C ARG A 667 -1.73 19.63 -31.57
N VAL A 668 -2.72 18.88 -32.07
CA VAL A 668 -2.79 17.43 -31.90
C VAL A 668 -1.60 16.75 -32.56
N LYS A 669 -1.23 17.17 -33.78
CA LYS A 669 -0.03 16.65 -34.46
C LYS A 669 1.25 16.94 -33.67
N ASP A 670 1.43 18.17 -33.22
CA ASP A 670 2.62 18.60 -32.47
C ASP A 670 2.72 17.83 -31.13
N ALA A 671 1.59 17.61 -30.45
CA ALA A 671 1.54 16.84 -29.20
C ALA A 671 1.88 15.34 -29.41
N ILE A 672 1.48 14.74 -30.54
CA ILE A 672 1.90 13.37 -30.87
C ILE A 672 3.41 13.31 -31.16
N GLU A 673 3.95 14.30 -31.90
CA GLU A 673 5.40 14.39 -32.16
C GLU A 673 6.20 14.54 -30.85
N GLU A 674 5.70 15.33 -29.90
CA GLU A 674 6.29 15.46 -28.56
C GLU A 674 6.23 14.15 -27.79
N LEU A 675 5.10 13.45 -27.79
CA LEU A 675 4.96 12.17 -27.08
C LEU A 675 5.92 11.11 -27.61
N VAL A 676 6.06 10.99 -28.93
CA VAL A 676 7.00 10.03 -29.55
C VAL A 676 8.43 10.35 -29.17
N LYS A 677 8.82 11.62 -29.07
CA LYS A 677 10.14 12.02 -28.56
C LYS A 677 10.33 11.61 -27.11
N THR A 678 9.36 11.88 -26.24
CA THR A 678 9.44 11.47 -24.82
C THR A 678 9.55 9.95 -24.66
N LEU A 679 8.87 9.17 -25.51
CA LEU A 679 9.00 7.71 -25.52
C LEU A 679 10.41 7.25 -25.92
N ARG A 680 11.04 7.93 -26.89
CA ARG A 680 12.44 7.66 -27.30
C ARG A 680 13.43 8.02 -26.19
N ASP A 681 13.22 9.12 -25.49
CA ASP A 681 14.07 9.53 -24.36
C ASP A 681 13.96 8.51 -23.20
N ILE A 682 12.75 8.04 -22.89
CA ILE A 682 12.51 7.02 -21.86
C ILE A 682 13.16 5.67 -22.22
N ASP A 683 13.17 5.29 -23.50
CA ASP A 683 13.85 4.07 -23.96
C ASP A 683 15.38 4.17 -23.81
N GLN A 684 15.96 5.33 -24.13
CA GLN A 684 17.40 5.59 -23.94
C GLN A 684 17.81 5.54 -22.45
N ASP A 685 17.00 6.12 -21.57
CA ASP A 685 17.25 6.12 -20.12
C ASP A 685 17.12 4.71 -19.51
N LYS A 686 16.16 3.90 -19.97
CA LYS A 686 15.97 2.52 -19.49
C LYS A 686 17.04 1.56 -20.01
N ASN A 687 17.53 1.74 -21.23
CA ASN A 687 18.61 0.92 -21.78
C ASN A 687 19.95 1.16 -21.04
N GLY A 688 20.12 2.33 -20.41
CA GLY A 688 21.26 2.62 -19.53
C GLY A 688 21.31 1.78 -18.24
N TRP A 689 20.18 1.21 -17.81
CA TRP A 689 20.08 0.37 -16.61
C TRP A 689 20.21 -1.14 -16.89
N ASP A 690 20.04 -1.59 -18.14
CA ASP A 690 20.08 -3.03 -18.48
C ASP A 690 21.50 -3.53 -18.87
N SER A 691 22.50 -2.63 -18.94
CA SER A 691 23.90 -2.98 -19.28
C SER A 691 24.83 -3.20 -18.07
N GLY A 692 24.36 -3.01 -16.84
CA GLY A 692 25.20 -3.20 -15.67
C GLY A 692 24.33 -3.29 -14.42
N TYR A 693 24.57 -4.32 -13.62
CA TYR A 693 23.82 -4.68 -12.43
C TYR A 693 22.52 -5.46 -12.74
N GLU A 694 22.69 -6.77 -12.97
CA GLU A 694 21.83 -7.74 -12.28
C GLU A 694 21.78 -7.30 -10.81
N GLU A 695 20.73 -6.58 -10.46
CA GLU A 695 20.40 -6.34 -9.07
C GLU A 695 20.13 -7.72 -8.48
N LEU A 696 21.18 -8.26 -7.85
CA LEU A 696 21.15 -9.34 -6.87
C LEU A 696 20.22 -8.92 -5.74
N VAL A 697 18.93 -8.81 -6.03
CA VAL A 697 17.89 -8.82 -5.02
C VAL A 697 17.92 -10.24 -4.48
N LEU A 698 18.72 -10.42 -3.43
CA LEU A 698 18.60 -11.53 -2.48
C LEU A 698 17.21 -11.44 -1.85
N GLY A 699 16.18 -11.72 -2.64
CA GLY A 699 14.82 -11.90 -2.16
C GLY A 699 14.80 -13.16 -1.31
N GLU A 700 14.08 -13.12 -0.19
CA GLU A 700 13.74 -14.31 0.57
C GLU A 700 13.20 -15.39 -0.39
N GLU A 701 13.67 -16.64 -0.26
CA GLU A 701 13.25 -17.77 -1.10
C GLU A 701 11.72 -17.82 -1.22
N GLY A 702 11.20 -17.67 -2.44
CA GLY A 702 9.75 -17.69 -2.74
C GLY A 702 9.08 -16.32 -2.96
N ALA A 703 9.81 -15.21 -2.85
CA ALA A 703 9.26 -13.88 -3.11
C ALA A 703 8.95 -13.65 -4.60
N TYR A 704 7.79 -13.04 -4.92
CA TYR A 704 7.40 -12.73 -6.29
C TYR A 704 8.37 -11.71 -6.92
N VAL A 705 8.88 -12.07 -8.10
CA VAL A 705 9.67 -11.21 -8.99
C VAL A 705 8.80 -10.89 -10.20
N PRO A 706 8.45 -9.60 -10.42
CA PRO A 706 7.63 -9.22 -11.57
C PRO A 706 8.28 -9.61 -12.90
N ALA A 707 7.47 -10.11 -13.83
CA ALA A 707 7.95 -10.41 -15.18
C ALA A 707 8.37 -9.10 -15.88
N LYS A 708 9.57 -9.10 -16.49
CA LYS A 708 10.01 -8.01 -17.37
C LYS A 708 9.17 -8.05 -18.65
N VAL A 709 8.12 -7.23 -18.71
CA VAL A 709 7.14 -7.20 -19.81
C VAL A 709 7.01 -5.77 -20.34
N GLY A 710 6.83 -5.62 -21.66
CA GLY A 710 6.60 -4.33 -22.30
C GLY A 710 7.89 -3.54 -22.46
N ARG A 711 8.73 -3.94 -23.44
CA ARG A 711 9.84 -3.09 -23.88
C ARG A 711 9.28 -1.95 -24.72
N VAL A 712 9.59 -0.71 -24.32
CA VAL A 712 9.13 0.51 -25.00
C VAL A 712 9.62 0.54 -26.45
N ASP A 713 10.82 0.01 -26.71
CA ASP A 713 11.37 -0.28 -28.05
C ASP A 713 10.36 -0.94 -29.01
N ARG A 714 9.58 -1.94 -28.56
CA ARG A 714 8.60 -2.60 -29.44
C ARG A 714 7.43 -1.69 -29.82
N LEU A 715 7.00 -0.82 -28.92
CA LEU A 715 6.01 0.21 -29.22
C LEU A 715 6.59 1.24 -30.20
N LEU A 716 7.85 1.66 -30.00
CA LEU A 716 8.54 2.58 -30.91
C LEU A 716 8.68 1.99 -32.30
N MET A 717 9.06 0.71 -32.43
CA MET A 717 9.12 0.02 -33.72
C MET A 717 7.77 0.07 -34.44
N LYS A 718 6.66 -0.26 -33.75
CA LYS A 718 5.30 -0.21 -34.32
C LYS A 718 4.88 1.19 -34.74
N LEU A 719 5.26 2.21 -33.97
CA LEU A 719 4.99 3.62 -34.29
C LEU A 719 5.85 4.11 -35.47
N ASP A 720 7.09 3.65 -35.61
CA ASP A 720 8.01 4.00 -36.70
C ASP A 720 7.61 3.34 -38.05
N PHE A 721 7.07 2.11 -38.02
CA PHE A 721 6.48 1.47 -39.22
C PHE A 721 5.32 2.28 -39.84
N GLY A 722 4.72 3.21 -39.09
CA GLY A 722 3.68 4.11 -39.57
C GLY A 722 4.14 5.15 -40.59
N GLY A 723 5.46 5.34 -40.82
CA GLY A 723 6.05 6.17 -41.88
C GLY A 723 5.63 7.65 -41.91
N TRP A 724 4.89 8.11 -40.90
CA TRP A 724 4.24 9.42 -40.88
C TRP A 724 5.17 10.54 -40.42
N PHE A 725 6.09 10.22 -39.50
CA PHE A 725 6.96 11.19 -38.85
C PHE A 725 8.30 11.40 -39.58
N ASP A 726 8.63 10.53 -40.53
CA ASP A 726 9.92 10.53 -41.23
C ASP A 726 9.98 11.47 -42.45
N LYS A 727 8.87 12.17 -42.76
CA LYS A 727 8.79 13.07 -43.92
C LYS A 727 9.58 14.38 -43.80
N ARG A 728 10.32 14.62 -42.71
CA ARG A 728 11.21 15.80 -42.62
C ARG A 728 12.62 15.56 -43.18
N GLY A 729 12.95 14.34 -43.62
CA GLY A 729 14.31 14.00 -44.07
C GLY A 729 14.56 13.93 -45.59
N ASN A 730 13.53 13.99 -46.44
CA ASN A 730 13.69 13.65 -47.86
C ASN A 730 13.06 14.67 -48.83
N GLU A 731 13.38 15.96 -48.66
CA GLU A 731 13.12 17.00 -49.68
C GLU A 731 14.22 17.10 -50.76
N GLU A 732 15.17 16.16 -50.81
CA GLU A 732 16.22 16.09 -51.85
C GLU A 732 16.20 14.78 -52.64
N THR A 733 15.05 14.38 -53.20
CA THR A 733 15.04 13.65 -54.48
C THR A 733 13.67 13.81 -55.12
N GLY A 734 13.65 14.47 -56.28
CA GLY A 734 12.44 14.77 -57.01
C GLY A 734 11.79 13.58 -57.69
N ASP A 735 10.52 13.82 -58.03
CA ASP A 735 9.69 13.18 -59.05
C ASP A 735 9.48 11.66 -59.00
N VAL A 736 8.30 11.28 -59.49
CA VAL A 736 7.78 9.91 -59.68
C VAL A 736 7.11 9.32 -58.44
N PHE A 737 5.86 9.71 -58.20
CA PHE A 737 4.76 8.78 -57.89
C PHE A 737 3.41 9.50 -58.02
N ASP A 738 3.04 9.81 -59.26
CA ASP A 738 1.71 10.25 -59.64
C ASP A 738 1.20 9.28 -60.72
N ASP A 739 0.93 8.03 -60.32
CA ASP A 739 -0.02 7.16 -61.02
C ASP A 739 -0.32 5.94 -60.15
N LEU A 740 -1.61 5.73 -59.87
CA LEU A 740 -2.31 4.50 -59.47
C LEU A 740 -3.55 4.87 -58.65
N GLY A 741 -4.55 5.35 -59.39
CA GLY A 741 -5.90 5.58 -58.92
C GLY A 741 -6.91 5.26 -60.03
N ASP A 742 -6.87 4.04 -60.54
CA ASP A 742 -7.99 3.47 -61.29
C ASP A 742 -8.18 1.99 -60.93
N TYR A 743 -9.44 1.55 -61.01
CA TYR A 743 -10.04 0.25 -60.65
C TYR A 743 -10.58 0.07 -59.22
N GLY A 744 -11.92 0.09 -59.12
CA GLY A 744 -12.71 -0.73 -58.19
C GLY A 744 -13.75 0.02 -57.37
#